data_AF-A0ABF7PUP7-F1
#
_entry.id   AF-A0ABF7PUP7-F1
#
_cell.length_a   1.000
_cell.length_b   1.000
_cell.length_c   1.000
_cell.angle_alpha   90.00
_cell.angle_beta   90.00
_cell.angle_gamma   90.00
#
_symmetry.space_group_name_H-M   'P 1'
#
loop_
_entity.id
_entity.type
_entity.pdbx_description
1 polymer ?
#
loop_
_entity_poly.entity_id
_entity_poly.type
_entity_poly.pdbx_seq_one_letter_code
_entity_poly.pdbx_strand_id
1 'polypeptide(L)'
;MNLKRFLTMLLIFNLNFGSLIGDTTTAIKYYQKAQTYYLMQKYYDAIDELLEAVKINPNYYEAYKFIAEIYYLLKIYNQAQFFIEKAYKMSNGDTKYKILYANILLKNNRTAQAKKFYSEVLAKQKNNIDALVGLASIFEEEGLLIAAANYYLSILEYNQTNYNAFERLMSIYEKLNMNDKAQHLINKVRGNFTSLPDFHKRVAEFSIKTNSLGVAEKYAQNYLMLVRTTYRDFGLVDAYRLLALVYLYQSKYEDATDFLQKAILVDQNSDELYYLLGYSYLKLERVDKAVLNFERAKSMKKDLEFYDIALEESFFVSNFRSSFQKNNGTNIGISKRYENEGLKAFKNLNLDRAVFNVRNAIDIYPDNDSARFLLAKIYKFMKLDVMAYEELYYLIEHRKVTDTKILDFYDVVAFDIRSSLFFKYGYKTIGDLNRLYNNQTVYRVGIFTQNENKVFGANDLILKYAERILDRNLNIEVVNYRFDYNKDKDYLVSSFSEEFSYARNNNLDLFLMFDLDVDVFKNSANLRVDIFSGKTGVKVKTFDYNSGGVLYLSDILSSFSRDFNDYLPKKGEILQIKRDDVLINLGHVNDVKKGDVFLVLKEGALKYNSDSSSFMSYSKSDILGEISIEEIGDYISRGILKAPTLLRDYIQEGYTVFIKK
;
A
#
# COMPACT_ATOMS: atom_id res chain seq x y z
N MET A 1 -4.18 -15.56 -64.53
CA MET A 1 -5.40 -15.84 -65.33
C MET A 1 -6.56 -15.08 -64.68
N ASN A 2 -7.16 -14.12 -65.38
CA ASN A 2 -8.01 -13.07 -64.78
C ASN A 2 -9.31 -13.63 -64.16
N LEU A 3 -9.52 -13.35 -62.87
CA LEU A 3 -10.70 -13.70 -62.06
C LEU A 3 -12.03 -13.28 -62.72
N LYS A 4 -12.01 -12.20 -63.52
CA LYS A 4 -13.15 -11.73 -64.32
C LYS A 4 -13.62 -12.71 -65.41
N ARG A 5 -12.73 -13.52 -66.00
CA ARG A 5 -13.10 -14.51 -67.04
C ARG A 5 -13.69 -15.79 -66.44
N PHE A 6 -13.28 -16.15 -65.22
CA PHE A 6 -13.87 -17.27 -64.49
C PHE A 6 -15.29 -16.93 -63.98
N LEU A 7 -15.47 -15.72 -63.46
CA LEU A 7 -16.78 -15.21 -63.02
C LEU A 7 -17.77 -15.03 -64.18
N THR A 8 -17.31 -14.65 -65.38
CA THR A 8 -18.19 -14.52 -66.55
C THR A 8 -18.60 -15.87 -67.14
N MET A 9 -17.75 -16.90 -67.10
CA MET A 9 -18.15 -18.26 -67.50
C MET A 9 -19.13 -18.90 -66.50
N LEU A 10 -18.99 -18.63 -65.20
CA LEU A 10 -19.91 -19.15 -64.19
C LEU A 10 -21.29 -18.46 -64.23
N LEU A 11 -21.34 -17.19 -64.68
CA LEU A 11 -22.59 -16.47 -64.90
C LEU A 11 -23.32 -16.92 -66.19
N ILE A 12 -22.58 -17.29 -67.24
CA ILE A 12 -23.17 -17.70 -68.52
C ILE A 12 -23.67 -19.16 -68.47
N PHE A 13 -23.09 -20.02 -67.62
CA PHE A 13 -23.61 -21.39 -67.45
C PHE A 13 -24.92 -21.46 -66.64
N ASN A 14 -25.31 -20.38 -65.95
CA ASN A 14 -26.56 -20.30 -65.18
C ASN A 14 -27.73 -19.65 -65.95
N LEU A 15 -27.56 -19.30 -67.23
CA LEU A 15 -28.55 -18.54 -68.00
C LEU A 15 -29.31 -19.32 -69.07
N ASN A 16 -29.18 -20.64 -69.15
CA ASN A 16 -29.99 -21.47 -70.04
C ASN A 16 -30.53 -22.70 -69.31
N PHE A 17 -31.49 -22.50 -68.41
CA PHE A 17 -32.68 -23.35 -68.24
C PHE A 17 -33.70 -22.59 -67.37
N GLY A 18 -34.14 -21.44 -67.88
CA GLY A 18 -35.38 -20.81 -67.46
C GLY A 18 -36.49 -21.22 -68.43
N SER A 19 -37.27 -22.25 -68.10
CA SER A 19 -38.67 -22.36 -68.51
C SER A 19 -39.34 -23.57 -67.84
N LEU A 20 -40.46 -23.27 -67.16
CA LEU A 20 -41.39 -24.19 -66.49
C LEU A 20 -40.94 -24.89 -65.22
N ILE A 21 -40.89 -24.17 -64.07
CA ILE A 21 -41.54 -24.55 -62.78
C ILE A 21 -41.79 -23.22 -62.02
N GLY A 22 -42.94 -23.07 -61.35
CA GLY A 22 -43.39 -21.85 -60.68
C GLY A 22 -42.48 -21.32 -59.57
N ASP A 23 -42.79 -20.11 -59.11
CA ASP A 23 -42.11 -19.32 -58.07
C ASP A 23 -42.05 -20.08 -56.72
N THR A 24 -41.08 -20.99 -56.57
CA THR A 24 -40.83 -21.70 -55.30
C THR A 24 -39.70 -21.00 -54.55
N THR A 25 -40.06 -20.27 -53.50
CA THR A 25 -39.15 -19.67 -52.53
C THR A 25 -38.23 -20.73 -51.92
N THR A 26 -36.93 -20.68 -52.23
CA THR A 26 -35.95 -21.65 -51.73
C THR A 26 -35.35 -21.20 -50.40
N ALA A 27 -35.10 -22.15 -49.49
CA ALA A 27 -34.48 -21.89 -48.18
C ALA A 27 -33.15 -21.12 -48.27
N ILE A 28 -32.40 -21.31 -49.37
CA ILE A 28 -31.13 -20.64 -49.65
C ILE A 28 -31.32 -19.11 -49.80
N LYS A 29 -32.41 -18.65 -50.43
CA LYS A 29 -32.67 -17.22 -50.64
C LYS A 29 -32.90 -16.51 -49.31
N TYR A 30 -33.67 -17.13 -48.43
CA TYR A 30 -33.90 -16.65 -47.07
C TYR A 30 -32.60 -16.61 -46.25
N TYR A 31 -31.78 -17.66 -46.34
CA TYR A 31 -30.47 -17.69 -45.68
C TYR A 31 -29.52 -16.58 -46.16
N GLN A 32 -29.45 -16.32 -47.47
CA GLN A 32 -28.64 -15.22 -48.03
C GLN A 32 -29.14 -13.85 -47.59
N LYS A 33 -30.46 -13.66 -47.54
CA LYS A 33 -31.07 -12.41 -47.05
C LYS A 33 -30.76 -12.19 -45.57
N ALA A 34 -30.79 -13.24 -44.76
CA ALA A 34 -30.37 -13.18 -43.37
C ALA A 34 -28.90 -12.77 -43.20
N GLN A 35 -28.00 -13.27 -44.04
CA GLN A 35 -26.59 -12.84 -44.05
C GLN A 35 -26.47 -11.34 -44.34
N THR A 36 -27.28 -10.81 -45.25
CA THR A 36 -27.32 -9.36 -45.52
C THR A 36 -27.82 -8.57 -44.31
N TYR A 37 -28.91 -9.00 -43.67
CA TYR A 37 -29.39 -8.34 -42.46
C TYR A 37 -28.39 -8.42 -41.30
N TYR A 38 -27.70 -9.54 -41.14
CA TYR A 38 -26.64 -9.69 -40.15
C TYR A 38 -25.49 -8.70 -40.38
N LEU A 39 -25.05 -8.53 -41.63
CA LEU A 39 -24.02 -7.53 -41.98
C LEU A 39 -24.49 -6.09 -41.76
N MET A 40 -25.80 -5.84 -41.87
CA MET A 40 -26.44 -4.57 -41.49
C MET A 40 -26.66 -4.43 -39.97
N GLN A 41 -26.20 -5.39 -39.15
CA GLN A 41 -26.42 -5.47 -37.70
C GLN A 41 -27.90 -5.57 -37.29
N LYS A 42 -28.77 -5.95 -38.22
CA LYS A 42 -30.21 -6.19 -37.99
C LYS A 42 -30.43 -7.63 -37.56
N TYR A 43 -30.03 -7.93 -36.33
CA TYR A 43 -29.96 -9.31 -35.82
C TYR A 43 -31.30 -10.04 -35.74
N TYR A 44 -32.38 -9.35 -35.33
CA TYR A 44 -33.71 -9.96 -35.27
C TYR A 44 -34.30 -10.21 -36.67
N ASP A 45 -34.17 -9.24 -37.59
CA ASP A 45 -34.57 -9.43 -38.98
C ASP A 45 -33.80 -10.60 -39.62
N ALA A 46 -32.50 -10.75 -39.31
CA ALA A 46 -31.70 -11.89 -39.76
C ALA A 46 -32.23 -13.22 -39.18
N ILE A 47 -32.61 -13.26 -37.91
CA ILE A 47 -33.22 -14.45 -37.29
C ILE A 47 -34.55 -14.80 -37.97
N ASP A 48 -35.42 -13.83 -38.23
CA ASP A 48 -36.71 -14.07 -38.87
C ASP A 48 -36.55 -14.70 -40.25
N GLU A 49 -35.64 -14.17 -41.07
CA GLU A 49 -35.31 -14.78 -42.37
C GLU A 49 -34.70 -16.19 -42.22
N LEU A 50 -33.86 -16.44 -41.21
CA LEU A 50 -33.34 -17.78 -40.95
C LEU A 50 -34.43 -18.75 -40.49
N LEU A 51 -35.43 -18.28 -39.74
CA LEU A 51 -36.57 -19.07 -39.32
C LEU A 51 -37.42 -19.48 -40.53
N GLU A 52 -37.61 -18.59 -41.51
CA GLU A 52 -38.23 -18.95 -42.79
C GLU A 52 -37.39 -19.98 -43.57
N ALA A 53 -36.06 -19.83 -43.59
CA ALA A 53 -35.17 -20.79 -44.24
C ALA A 53 -35.32 -22.22 -43.65
N VAL A 54 -35.38 -22.34 -42.32
CA VAL A 54 -35.53 -23.66 -41.66
C VAL A 54 -36.96 -24.19 -41.67
N LYS A 55 -37.98 -23.34 -41.90
CA LYS A 55 -39.35 -23.80 -42.19
C LYS A 55 -39.42 -24.50 -43.55
N ILE A 56 -38.77 -23.94 -44.56
CA ILE A 56 -38.73 -24.50 -45.92
C ILE A 56 -37.84 -25.74 -45.99
N ASN A 57 -36.68 -25.70 -45.32
CA ASN A 57 -35.79 -26.86 -45.18
C ASN A 57 -35.49 -27.13 -43.69
N PRO A 58 -36.25 -28.01 -43.03
CA PRO A 58 -36.03 -28.38 -41.63
C PRO A 58 -34.68 -29.06 -41.34
N ASN A 59 -33.95 -29.51 -42.37
CA ASN A 59 -32.61 -30.09 -42.22
C ASN A 59 -31.48 -29.08 -42.51
N TYR A 60 -31.80 -27.79 -42.65
CA TYR A 60 -30.82 -26.75 -42.96
C TYR A 60 -30.00 -26.37 -41.72
N TYR A 61 -29.05 -27.23 -41.37
CA TYR A 61 -28.28 -27.12 -40.14
C TYR A 61 -27.37 -25.87 -40.08
N GLU A 62 -26.89 -25.35 -41.21
CA GLU A 62 -26.18 -24.08 -41.28
C GLU A 62 -27.05 -22.90 -40.86
N ALA A 63 -28.34 -22.91 -41.21
CA ALA A 63 -29.30 -21.89 -40.80
C ALA A 63 -29.57 -21.96 -39.29
N TYR A 64 -29.78 -23.15 -38.73
CA TYR A 64 -29.90 -23.32 -37.27
C TYR A 64 -28.65 -22.87 -36.51
N LYS A 65 -27.46 -23.19 -37.03
CA LYS A 65 -26.19 -22.75 -36.45
C LYS A 65 -26.09 -21.23 -36.46
N PHE A 66 -26.46 -20.59 -37.57
CA PHE A 66 -26.37 -19.14 -37.69
C PHE A 66 -27.36 -18.44 -36.75
N ILE A 67 -28.57 -18.99 -36.55
CA ILE A 67 -29.50 -18.52 -35.51
C ILE A 67 -28.83 -18.61 -34.13
N ALA A 68 -28.18 -19.73 -33.81
CA ALA A 68 -27.50 -19.90 -32.54
C ALA A 68 -26.31 -18.93 -32.35
N GLU A 69 -25.53 -18.65 -33.41
CA GLU A 69 -24.47 -17.64 -33.40
C GLU A 69 -25.02 -16.25 -33.07
N ILE A 70 -26.13 -15.85 -33.72
CA ILE A 70 -26.76 -14.55 -33.47
C ILE A 70 -27.28 -14.48 -32.02
N TYR A 71 -27.97 -15.51 -31.53
CA TYR A 71 -28.42 -15.52 -30.13
C TYR A 71 -27.26 -15.51 -29.13
N TYR A 72 -26.14 -16.19 -29.44
CA TYR A 72 -24.94 -16.15 -28.61
C TYR A 72 -24.33 -14.73 -28.56
N LEU A 73 -24.26 -14.04 -29.70
CA LEU A 73 -23.82 -12.64 -29.79
C LEU A 73 -24.74 -11.69 -29.01
N LEU A 74 -26.05 -11.91 -29.07
CA LEU A 74 -27.05 -11.18 -28.28
C LEU A 74 -27.05 -11.55 -26.79
N LYS A 75 -26.17 -12.48 -26.36
CA LYS A 75 -26.06 -13.01 -24.99
C LYS A 75 -27.33 -13.73 -24.50
N ILE A 76 -28.17 -14.20 -25.43
CA ILE A 76 -29.40 -14.97 -25.14
C ILE A 76 -29.06 -16.47 -25.22
N TYR A 77 -28.28 -16.93 -24.25
CA TYR A 77 -27.63 -18.25 -24.30
C TYR A 77 -28.58 -19.44 -24.27
N ASN A 78 -29.75 -19.33 -23.63
CA ASN A 78 -30.76 -20.41 -23.63
C ASN A 78 -31.33 -20.67 -25.03
N GLN A 79 -31.62 -19.61 -25.80
CA GLN A 79 -32.08 -19.73 -27.18
C GLN A 79 -30.94 -20.22 -28.08
N ALA A 80 -29.73 -19.70 -27.88
CA ALA A 80 -28.55 -20.19 -28.60
C ALA A 80 -28.38 -21.70 -28.41
N GLN A 81 -28.56 -22.20 -27.18
CA GLN A 81 -28.47 -23.64 -26.89
C GLN A 81 -29.54 -24.46 -27.61
N PHE A 82 -30.79 -23.99 -27.61
CA PHE A 82 -31.87 -24.68 -28.31
C PHE A 82 -31.57 -24.86 -29.80
N PHE A 83 -31.10 -23.81 -30.48
CA PHE A 83 -30.84 -23.85 -31.92
C PHE A 83 -29.54 -24.60 -32.27
N ILE A 84 -28.49 -24.50 -31.46
CA ILE A 84 -27.25 -25.24 -31.72
C ILE A 84 -27.43 -26.75 -31.51
N GLU A 85 -28.31 -27.17 -30.60
CA GLU A 85 -28.67 -28.59 -30.41
C GLU A 85 -29.35 -29.18 -31.65
N LYS A 86 -30.20 -28.40 -32.32
CA LYS A 86 -30.81 -28.80 -33.60
C LYS A 86 -29.75 -28.90 -34.70
N ALA A 87 -28.89 -27.90 -34.81
CA ALA A 87 -27.80 -27.91 -35.79
C ALA A 87 -26.85 -29.11 -35.58
N TYR A 88 -26.50 -29.42 -34.32
CA TYR A 88 -25.55 -30.47 -33.98
C TYR A 88 -26.04 -31.88 -34.36
N LYS A 89 -27.34 -32.15 -34.24
CA LYS A 89 -27.93 -33.44 -34.65
C LYS A 89 -27.76 -33.74 -36.15
N MET A 90 -27.55 -32.69 -36.96
CA MET A 90 -27.52 -32.77 -38.43
C MET A 90 -26.12 -32.48 -39.01
N SER A 91 -25.16 -31.99 -38.22
CA SER A 91 -23.87 -31.46 -38.69
C SER A 91 -22.75 -32.50 -38.92
N ASN A 92 -23.06 -33.80 -38.86
CA ASN A 92 -22.10 -34.92 -39.00
C ASN A 92 -20.84 -34.81 -38.11
N GLY A 93 -20.90 -34.06 -37.00
CA GLY A 93 -19.79 -33.91 -36.06
C GLY A 93 -18.67 -32.97 -36.50
N ASP A 94 -18.96 -31.97 -37.34
CA ASP A 94 -18.02 -30.90 -37.70
C ASP A 94 -17.54 -30.12 -36.45
N THR A 95 -16.22 -30.02 -36.33
CA THR A 95 -15.49 -29.38 -35.23
C THR A 95 -15.94 -27.94 -34.97
N LYS A 96 -16.23 -27.14 -36.01
CA LYS A 96 -16.63 -25.73 -35.84
C LYS A 96 -17.93 -25.60 -35.04
N TYR A 97 -18.86 -26.53 -35.25
CA TYR A 97 -20.14 -26.57 -34.54
C TYR A 97 -19.96 -27.01 -33.09
N LYS A 98 -19.07 -27.98 -32.84
CA LYS A 98 -18.75 -28.43 -31.47
C LYS A 98 -18.16 -27.31 -30.62
N ILE A 99 -17.30 -26.46 -31.18
CA ILE A 99 -16.70 -25.31 -30.48
C ILE A 99 -17.79 -24.30 -30.09
N LEU A 100 -18.62 -23.89 -31.04
CA LEU A 100 -19.73 -22.97 -30.76
C LEU A 100 -20.68 -23.54 -29.71
N TYR A 101 -21.00 -24.84 -29.80
CA TYR A 101 -21.85 -25.50 -28.81
C TYR A 101 -21.20 -25.52 -27.42
N ALA A 102 -19.91 -25.85 -27.35
CA ALA A 102 -19.16 -25.80 -26.09
C ALA A 102 -19.14 -24.39 -25.47
N ASN A 103 -18.93 -23.35 -26.29
CA ASN A 103 -18.97 -21.96 -25.83
C ASN A 103 -20.35 -21.58 -25.26
N ILE A 104 -21.43 -21.98 -25.93
CA ILE A 104 -22.80 -21.75 -25.47
C ILE A 104 -23.07 -22.51 -24.15
N LEU A 105 -22.66 -23.78 -24.07
CA LEU A 105 -22.79 -24.59 -22.86
C LEU A 105 -22.04 -23.97 -21.69
N LEU A 106 -20.82 -23.46 -21.93
CA LEU A 106 -20.04 -22.78 -20.91
C LEU A 106 -20.79 -21.54 -20.38
N LYS A 107 -21.36 -20.72 -21.26
CA LYS A 107 -22.17 -19.54 -20.84
C LYS A 107 -23.49 -19.90 -20.16
N ASN A 108 -24.02 -21.11 -20.36
CA ASN A 108 -25.17 -21.67 -19.65
C ASN A 108 -24.79 -22.46 -18.38
N ASN A 109 -23.57 -22.28 -17.85
CA ASN A 109 -23.06 -22.97 -16.66
C ASN A 109 -23.10 -24.51 -16.79
N ARG A 110 -22.99 -25.05 -18.01
CA ARG A 110 -22.87 -26.49 -18.30
C ARG A 110 -21.42 -26.88 -18.55
N THR A 111 -20.55 -26.52 -17.61
CA THR A 111 -19.09 -26.61 -17.71
C THR A 111 -18.59 -28.03 -18.02
N ALA A 112 -19.14 -29.06 -17.39
CA ALA A 112 -18.72 -30.45 -17.63
C ALA A 112 -18.98 -30.90 -19.08
N GLN A 113 -20.10 -30.47 -19.66
CA GLN A 113 -20.43 -30.78 -21.06
C GLN A 113 -19.55 -29.97 -22.02
N ALA A 114 -19.32 -28.69 -21.73
CA ALA A 114 -18.41 -27.85 -22.50
C ALA A 114 -16.98 -28.45 -22.54
N LYS A 115 -16.43 -28.86 -21.39
CA LYS A 115 -15.15 -29.56 -21.29
C LYS A 115 -15.10 -30.78 -22.21
N LYS A 116 -16.12 -31.64 -22.15
CA LYS A 116 -16.22 -32.83 -23.01
C LYS A 116 -16.12 -32.47 -24.49
N PHE A 117 -16.90 -31.48 -24.94
CA PHE A 117 -16.87 -31.04 -26.34
C PHE A 117 -15.51 -30.47 -26.76
N TYR A 118 -14.88 -29.62 -25.94
CA TYR A 118 -13.54 -29.13 -26.24
C TYR A 118 -12.50 -30.25 -26.29
N SER A 119 -12.54 -31.22 -25.35
CA SER A 119 -11.64 -32.37 -25.37
C SER A 119 -11.82 -33.25 -26.61
N GLU A 120 -13.07 -33.50 -27.04
CA GLU A 120 -13.35 -34.22 -28.29
C GLU A 120 -12.81 -33.49 -29.52
N VAL A 121 -12.89 -32.16 -29.53
CA VAL A 121 -12.29 -31.33 -30.58
C VAL A 121 -10.78 -31.50 -30.60
N LEU A 122 -10.11 -31.41 -29.46
CA LEU A 122 -8.66 -31.53 -29.36
C LEU A 122 -8.13 -32.94 -29.64
N ALA A 123 -8.94 -33.98 -29.40
CA ALA A 123 -8.59 -35.34 -29.78
C ALA A 123 -8.43 -35.49 -31.30
N LYS A 124 -9.18 -34.72 -32.10
CA LYS A 124 -9.09 -34.69 -33.57
C LYS A 124 -8.14 -33.61 -34.08
N GLN A 125 -8.15 -32.44 -33.46
CA GLN A 125 -7.41 -31.25 -33.87
C GLN A 125 -6.62 -30.70 -32.68
N LYS A 126 -5.42 -31.26 -32.44
CA LYS A 126 -4.58 -30.86 -31.29
C LYS A 126 -4.24 -29.37 -31.27
N ASN A 127 -4.17 -28.74 -32.45
CA ASN A 127 -3.85 -27.32 -32.64
C ASN A 127 -5.08 -26.39 -32.70
N ASN A 128 -6.26 -26.87 -32.33
CA ASN A 128 -7.46 -26.03 -32.35
C ASN A 128 -7.43 -25.00 -31.21
N ILE A 129 -7.07 -23.75 -31.55
CA ILE A 129 -6.86 -22.67 -30.57
C ILE A 129 -8.12 -22.38 -29.76
N ASP A 130 -9.31 -22.37 -30.39
CA ASP A 130 -10.57 -22.05 -29.68
C ASP A 130 -10.88 -23.09 -28.60
N ALA A 131 -10.65 -24.37 -28.89
CA ALA A 131 -10.85 -25.43 -27.90
C ALA A 131 -9.78 -25.41 -26.79
N LEU A 132 -8.52 -25.07 -27.12
CA LEU A 132 -7.48 -24.85 -26.12
C LEU A 132 -7.84 -23.68 -25.20
N VAL A 133 -8.32 -22.55 -25.74
CA VAL A 133 -8.75 -21.37 -24.97
C VAL A 133 -9.95 -21.70 -24.10
N GLY A 134 -10.91 -22.47 -24.62
CA GLY A 134 -12.08 -22.94 -23.88
C GLY A 134 -11.68 -23.76 -22.65
N LEU A 135 -10.79 -24.74 -22.80
CA LEU A 135 -10.28 -25.52 -21.66
C LEU A 135 -9.43 -24.68 -20.72
N ALA A 136 -8.52 -23.85 -21.24
CA ALA A 136 -7.66 -22.99 -20.43
C ALA A 136 -8.48 -22.08 -19.50
N SER A 137 -9.50 -21.41 -20.06
CA SER A 137 -10.40 -20.53 -19.32
C SER A 137 -11.15 -21.28 -18.22
N ILE A 138 -11.64 -22.50 -18.51
CA ILE A 138 -12.35 -23.30 -17.52
C ILE A 138 -11.43 -23.73 -16.38
N PHE A 139 -10.21 -24.20 -16.68
CA PHE A 139 -9.24 -24.57 -15.65
C PHE A 139 -8.78 -23.37 -14.82
N GLU A 140 -8.69 -22.17 -15.43
CA GLU A 140 -8.39 -20.93 -14.71
C GLU A 140 -9.52 -20.55 -13.74
N GLU A 141 -10.78 -20.61 -14.18
CA GLU A 141 -11.97 -20.36 -13.33
C GLU A 141 -12.09 -21.36 -12.17
N GLU A 142 -11.66 -22.61 -12.37
CA GLU A 142 -11.62 -23.64 -11.32
C GLU A 142 -10.41 -23.49 -10.37
N GLY A 143 -9.53 -22.51 -10.59
CA GLY A 143 -8.31 -22.33 -9.80
C GLY A 143 -7.21 -23.35 -10.07
N LEU A 144 -7.38 -24.21 -11.07
CA LEU A 144 -6.40 -25.21 -11.51
C LEU A 144 -5.35 -24.56 -12.43
N LEU A 145 -4.60 -23.61 -11.87
CA LEU A 145 -3.72 -22.70 -12.61
C LEU A 145 -2.63 -23.41 -13.42
N ILE A 146 -2.06 -24.52 -12.91
CA ILE A 146 -1.04 -25.29 -13.64
C ILE A 146 -1.62 -25.96 -14.89
N ALA A 147 -2.85 -26.48 -14.80
CA ALA A 147 -3.52 -27.07 -15.95
C ALA A 147 -3.82 -25.99 -17.00
N ALA A 148 -4.36 -24.84 -16.58
CA ALA A 148 -4.59 -23.70 -17.45
C ALA A 148 -3.29 -23.23 -18.14
N ALA A 149 -2.19 -23.15 -17.39
CA ALA A 149 -0.88 -22.77 -17.92
C ALA A 149 -0.40 -23.70 -19.05
N ASN A 150 -0.61 -25.02 -18.92
CA ASN A 150 -0.25 -25.97 -19.96
C ASN A 150 -1.04 -25.74 -21.26
N TYR A 151 -2.34 -25.44 -21.17
CA TYR A 151 -3.14 -25.12 -22.36
C TYR A 151 -2.71 -23.80 -23.02
N TYR A 152 -2.43 -22.75 -22.24
CA TYR A 152 -1.88 -21.49 -22.78
C TYR A 152 -0.50 -21.67 -23.42
N LEU A 153 0.35 -22.54 -22.84
CA LEU A 153 1.63 -22.89 -23.44
C LEU A 153 1.43 -23.60 -24.80
N SER A 154 0.51 -24.56 -24.90
CA SER A 154 0.16 -25.20 -26.18
C SER A 154 -0.38 -24.20 -27.21
N ILE A 155 -1.18 -23.21 -26.79
CA ILE A 155 -1.65 -22.16 -27.70
C ILE A 155 -0.46 -21.41 -28.30
N LEU A 156 0.55 -21.06 -27.50
CA LEU A 156 1.76 -20.38 -27.96
C LEU A 156 2.69 -21.27 -28.79
N GLU A 157 2.62 -22.59 -28.64
CA GLU A 157 3.34 -23.54 -29.51
C GLU A 157 2.75 -23.56 -30.92
N TYR A 158 1.41 -23.52 -31.03
CA TYR A 158 0.72 -23.54 -32.32
C TYR A 158 0.57 -22.16 -32.96
N ASN A 159 0.45 -21.11 -32.15
CA ASN A 159 0.31 -19.74 -32.58
C ASN A 159 1.22 -18.84 -31.73
N GLN A 160 2.46 -18.66 -32.20
CA GLN A 160 3.49 -17.95 -31.45
C GLN A 160 3.28 -16.42 -31.36
N THR A 161 2.29 -15.87 -32.07
CA THR A 161 1.90 -14.45 -32.02
C THR A 161 0.60 -14.22 -31.23
N ASN A 162 0.10 -15.23 -30.51
CA ASN A 162 -1.08 -15.09 -29.66
C ASN A 162 -0.74 -14.34 -28.35
N TYR A 163 -0.85 -13.01 -28.38
CA TYR A 163 -0.54 -12.18 -27.21
C TYR A 163 -1.43 -12.50 -26.00
N ASN A 164 -2.72 -12.78 -26.21
CA ASN A 164 -3.64 -13.11 -25.12
C ASN A 164 -3.17 -14.37 -24.35
N ALA A 165 -2.69 -15.40 -25.04
CA ALA A 165 -2.15 -16.58 -24.39
C ALA A 165 -0.86 -16.29 -23.62
N PHE A 166 0.01 -15.42 -24.16
CA PHE A 166 1.19 -14.93 -23.45
C PHE A 166 0.82 -14.18 -22.17
N GLU A 167 -0.11 -13.22 -22.27
CA GLU A 167 -0.54 -12.38 -21.15
C GLU A 167 -1.18 -13.22 -20.02
N ARG A 168 -2.06 -14.16 -20.39
CA ARG A 168 -2.67 -15.10 -19.42
C ARG A 168 -1.63 -15.99 -18.76
N LEU A 169 -0.71 -16.56 -19.53
CA LEU A 169 0.34 -17.42 -19.00
C LEU A 169 1.31 -16.66 -18.07
N MET A 170 1.67 -15.43 -18.44
CA MET A 170 2.45 -14.52 -17.58
C MET A 170 1.75 -14.24 -16.26
N SER A 171 0.45 -13.90 -16.29
CA SER A 171 -0.34 -13.66 -15.07
C SER A 171 -0.39 -14.90 -14.17
N ILE A 172 -0.56 -16.09 -14.74
CA ILE A 172 -0.54 -17.35 -13.98
C ILE A 172 0.82 -17.59 -13.34
N TYR A 173 1.92 -17.41 -14.08
CA TYR A 173 3.26 -17.61 -13.52
C TYR A 173 3.57 -16.61 -12.40
N GLU A 174 3.14 -15.35 -12.51
CA GLU A 174 3.28 -14.38 -11.42
C GLU A 174 2.45 -14.74 -10.19
N LYS A 175 1.19 -15.17 -10.36
CA LYS A 175 0.34 -15.61 -9.23
C LYS A 175 0.94 -16.79 -8.48
N LEU A 176 1.66 -17.66 -9.20
CA LEU A 176 2.34 -18.83 -8.64
C LEU A 176 3.79 -18.54 -8.20
N ASN A 177 4.26 -17.28 -8.28
CA ASN A 177 5.65 -16.88 -8.04
C ASN A 177 6.70 -17.71 -8.84
N MET A 178 6.33 -18.20 -10.02
CA MET A 178 7.20 -18.99 -10.91
C MET A 178 8.01 -18.07 -11.86
N ASN A 179 8.84 -17.21 -11.28
CA ASN A 179 9.58 -16.17 -12.01
C ASN A 179 10.49 -16.74 -13.11
N ASP A 180 11.13 -17.90 -12.88
CA ASP A 180 11.99 -18.55 -13.87
C ASP A 180 11.23 -18.97 -15.13
N LYS A 181 10.01 -19.50 -14.95
CA LYS A 181 9.15 -19.91 -16.09
C LYS A 181 8.66 -18.70 -16.87
N ALA A 182 8.32 -17.60 -16.19
CA ALA A 182 7.97 -16.35 -16.82
C ALA A 182 9.14 -15.79 -17.65
N GLN A 183 10.36 -15.80 -17.10
CA GLN A 183 11.54 -15.34 -17.84
C GLN A 183 11.86 -16.22 -19.05
N HIS A 184 11.74 -17.54 -18.92
CA HIS A 184 11.89 -18.47 -20.04
C HIS A 184 10.83 -18.23 -21.12
N LEU A 185 9.58 -17.99 -20.74
CA LEU A 185 8.49 -17.65 -21.65
C LEU A 185 8.81 -16.40 -22.46
N ILE A 186 9.19 -15.31 -21.78
CA ILE A 186 9.59 -14.03 -22.41
C ILE A 186 10.68 -14.28 -23.46
N ASN A 187 11.72 -15.04 -23.10
CA ASN A 187 12.82 -15.36 -24.02
C ASN A 187 12.36 -16.18 -25.24
N LYS A 188 11.41 -17.11 -25.07
CA LYS A 188 10.85 -17.93 -26.15
C LYS A 188 10.06 -17.09 -27.16
N VAL A 189 9.26 -16.13 -26.69
CA VAL A 189 8.30 -15.41 -27.54
C VAL A 189 8.76 -14.03 -28.01
N ARG A 190 9.81 -13.45 -27.41
CA ARG A 190 10.21 -12.04 -27.66
C ARG A 190 10.38 -11.68 -29.13
N GLY A 191 10.90 -12.59 -29.95
CA GLY A 191 11.09 -12.33 -31.39
C GLY A 191 9.77 -12.07 -32.13
N ASN A 192 8.70 -12.75 -31.71
CA ASN A 192 7.38 -12.69 -32.33
C ASN A 192 6.57 -11.45 -31.93
N PHE A 193 6.94 -10.80 -30.81
CA PHE A 193 6.23 -9.64 -30.26
C PHE A 193 7.04 -8.34 -30.33
N THR A 194 8.14 -8.31 -31.09
CA THR A 194 9.06 -7.17 -31.17
C THR A 194 8.38 -5.84 -31.54
N SER A 195 7.32 -5.87 -32.36
CA SER A 195 6.59 -4.67 -32.78
C SER A 195 5.32 -4.38 -31.96
N LEU A 196 5.04 -5.15 -30.90
CA LEU A 196 3.84 -5.02 -30.10
C LEU A 196 4.14 -4.22 -28.81
N PRO A 197 3.61 -2.99 -28.64
CA PRO A 197 3.88 -2.18 -27.46
C PRO A 197 3.48 -2.87 -26.15
N ASP A 198 2.32 -3.51 -26.13
CA ASP A 198 1.78 -4.17 -24.93
C ASP A 198 2.69 -5.30 -24.42
N PHE A 199 3.45 -5.94 -25.31
CA PHE A 199 4.46 -6.91 -24.92
C PHE A 199 5.62 -6.24 -24.17
N HIS A 200 6.15 -5.15 -24.70
CA HIS A 200 7.26 -4.44 -24.06
C HIS A 200 6.84 -3.83 -22.72
N LYS A 201 5.66 -3.22 -22.65
CA LYS A 201 5.08 -2.73 -21.39
C LYS A 201 5.01 -3.85 -20.35
N ARG A 202 4.40 -4.99 -20.72
CA ARG A 202 4.19 -6.11 -19.79
C ARG A 202 5.51 -6.70 -19.28
N VAL A 203 6.52 -6.82 -20.14
CA VAL A 203 7.85 -7.32 -19.75
C VAL A 203 8.56 -6.32 -18.84
N ALA A 204 8.44 -5.02 -19.09
CA ALA A 204 9.02 -4.00 -18.21
C ALA A 204 8.41 -4.03 -16.81
N GLU A 205 7.07 -4.10 -16.70
CA GLU A 205 6.35 -4.23 -15.43
C GLU A 205 6.75 -5.49 -14.64
N PHE A 206 6.83 -6.65 -15.33
CA PHE A 206 7.33 -7.88 -14.71
C PHE A 206 8.78 -7.72 -14.22
N SER A 207 9.63 -7.09 -15.03
CA SER A 207 11.05 -6.89 -14.71
C SER A 207 11.24 -5.93 -13.53
N ILE A 208 10.38 -4.93 -13.34
CA ILE A 208 10.34 -4.10 -12.12
C ILE A 208 10.05 -5.00 -10.90
N LYS A 209 8.99 -5.82 -10.98
CA LYS A 209 8.56 -6.70 -9.88
C LYS A 209 9.63 -7.73 -9.50
N THR A 210 10.41 -8.23 -10.45
CA THR A 210 11.53 -9.15 -10.19
C THR A 210 12.87 -8.45 -9.96
N ASN A 211 12.86 -7.13 -9.73
CA ASN A 211 14.04 -6.29 -9.51
C ASN A 211 15.13 -6.41 -10.60
N SER A 212 14.73 -6.71 -11.84
CA SER A 212 15.58 -6.84 -13.02
C SER A 212 15.62 -5.51 -13.79
N LEU A 213 16.08 -4.46 -13.12
CA LEU A 213 15.87 -3.06 -13.55
C LEU A 213 16.51 -2.68 -14.89
N GLY A 214 17.64 -3.29 -15.26
CA GLY A 214 18.26 -3.05 -16.57
C GLY A 214 17.44 -3.64 -17.73
N VAL A 215 16.76 -4.78 -17.48
CA VAL A 215 15.81 -5.36 -18.44
C VAL A 215 14.56 -4.47 -18.51
N ALA A 216 14.06 -4.03 -17.36
CA ALA A 216 12.91 -3.13 -17.29
C ALA A 216 13.11 -1.85 -18.12
N GLU A 217 14.27 -1.21 -17.98
CA GLU A 217 14.63 0.00 -18.72
C GLU A 217 14.60 -0.22 -20.23
N LYS A 218 15.27 -1.29 -20.70
CA LYS A 218 15.30 -1.63 -22.13
C LYS A 218 13.91 -1.82 -22.71
N TYR A 219 13.04 -2.56 -22.03
CA TYR A 219 11.69 -2.81 -22.53
C TYR A 219 10.78 -1.57 -22.40
N ALA A 220 10.92 -0.76 -21.35
CA ALA A 220 10.20 0.51 -21.25
C ALA A 220 10.60 1.51 -22.35
N GLN A 221 11.88 1.57 -22.74
CA GLN A 221 12.36 2.37 -23.86
C GLN A 221 11.79 1.89 -25.20
N ASN A 222 11.74 0.57 -25.43
CA ASN A 222 11.10 0.00 -26.63
C ASN A 222 9.60 0.33 -26.68
N TYR A 223 8.91 0.24 -25.55
CA TYR A 223 7.50 0.62 -25.44
C TYR A 223 7.29 2.09 -25.87
N LEU A 224 8.09 3.00 -25.30
CA LEU A 224 8.06 4.42 -25.65
C LEU A 224 8.34 4.67 -27.14
N MET A 225 9.36 4.01 -27.70
CA MET A 225 9.69 4.13 -29.13
C MET A 225 8.53 3.70 -30.03
N LEU A 226 7.90 2.56 -29.75
CA LEU A 226 6.79 2.04 -30.56
C LEU A 226 5.55 2.92 -30.46
N VAL A 227 5.20 3.39 -29.25
CA VAL A 227 4.06 4.29 -29.04
C VAL A 227 4.23 5.59 -29.82
N ARG A 228 5.42 6.22 -29.74
CA ARG A 228 5.73 7.47 -30.45
C ARG A 228 5.67 7.33 -31.98
N THR A 229 6.11 6.19 -32.50
CA THR A 229 6.22 5.99 -33.96
C THR A 229 4.95 5.44 -34.59
N THR A 230 4.21 4.58 -33.89
CA THR A 230 3.14 3.77 -34.48
C THR A 230 1.73 4.23 -34.05
N TYR A 231 1.57 4.75 -32.83
CA TYR A 231 0.24 4.95 -32.21
C TYR A 231 -0.18 6.42 -32.04
N ARG A 232 0.53 7.37 -32.70
CA ARG A 232 0.18 8.81 -32.76
C ARG A 232 -0.22 9.38 -31.39
N ASP A 233 0.66 9.21 -30.42
CA ASP A 233 0.56 9.67 -29.02
C ASP A 233 -0.44 8.93 -28.10
N PHE A 234 -1.21 7.96 -28.61
CA PHE A 234 -2.03 7.10 -27.75
C PHE A 234 -1.15 6.21 -26.87
N GLY A 235 -1.23 6.38 -25.55
CA GLY A 235 -0.38 5.67 -24.57
C GLY A 235 0.96 6.33 -24.27
N LEU A 236 1.23 7.53 -24.81
CA LEU A 236 2.51 8.22 -24.61
C LEU A 236 2.77 8.61 -23.15
N VAL A 237 1.72 9.04 -22.44
CA VAL A 237 1.77 9.35 -21.01
C VAL A 237 2.17 8.12 -20.21
N ASP A 238 1.55 6.98 -20.48
CA ASP A 238 1.84 5.73 -19.78
C ASP A 238 3.26 5.22 -20.08
N ALA A 239 3.76 5.40 -21.30
CA ALA A 239 5.14 5.07 -21.64
C ALA A 239 6.17 5.93 -20.90
N TYR A 240 5.95 7.25 -20.82
CA TYR A 240 6.80 8.14 -20.02
C TYR A 240 6.71 7.82 -18.52
N ARG A 241 5.51 7.57 -18.00
CA ARG A 241 5.29 7.16 -16.61
C ARG A 241 6.00 5.86 -16.26
N LEU A 242 5.89 4.84 -17.11
CA LEU A 242 6.56 3.55 -16.90
C LEU A 242 8.09 3.69 -16.88
N LEU A 243 8.66 4.48 -17.79
CA LEU A 243 10.09 4.71 -17.82
C LEU A 243 10.56 5.52 -16.60
N ALA A 244 9.79 6.52 -16.17
CA ALA A 244 10.06 7.23 -14.92
C ALA A 244 10.00 6.31 -13.71
N LEU A 245 9.03 5.39 -13.65
CA LEU A 245 8.97 4.37 -12.59
C LEU A 245 10.23 3.49 -12.60
N VAL A 246 10.69 3.02 -13.76
CA VAL A 246 11.95 2.27 -13.83
C VAL A 246 13.11 3.07 -13.23
N TYR A 247 13.25 4.35 -13.59
CA TYR A 247 14.30 5.20 -13.05
C TYR A 247 14.15 5.44 -11.54
N LEU A 248 12.94 5.60 -11.05
CA LEU A 248 12.64 5.66 -9.62
C LEU A 248 13.08 4.39 -8.87
N TYR A 249 12.79 3.20 -9.41
CA TYR A 249 13.25 1.94 -8.83
C TYR A 249 14.79 1.77 -8.90
N GLN A 250 15.45 2.41 -9.87
CA GLN A 250 16.91 2.47 -9.98
C GLN A 250 17.53 3.60 -9.14
N SER A 251 16.72 4.35 -8.38
CA SER A 251 17.15 5.56 -7.66
C SER A 251 17.77 6.66 -8.53
N LYS A 252 17.50 6.65 -9.84
CA LYS A 252 17.90 7.70 -10.79
C LYS A 252 16.85 8.80 -10.82
N TYR A 253 16.79 9.59 -9.75
CA TYR A 253 15.72 10.56 -9.54
C TYR A 253 15.73 11.70 -10.58
N GLU A 254 16.89 12.16 -11.06
CA GLU A 254 16.96 13.16 -12.13
C GLU A 254 16.30 12.67 -13.43
N ASP A 255 16.64 11.46 -13.88
CA ASP A 255 16.05 10.87 -15.10
C ASP A 255 14.53 10.69 -14.93
N ALA A 256 14.10 10.25 -13.75
CA ALA A 256 12.67 10.17 -13.43
C ALA A 256 11.98 11.53 -13.57
N THR A 257 12.57 12.62 -13.06
CA THR A 257 11.97 13.96 -13.18
C THR A 257 11.79 14.41 -14.63
N ASP A 258 12.74 14.12 -15.52
CA ASP A 258 12.65 14.48 -16.95
C ASP A 258 11.48 13.77 -17.64
N PHE A 259 11.33 12.46 -17.42
CA PHE A 259 10.22 11.70 -18.01
C PHE A 259 8.86 12.02 -17.40
N LEU A 260 8.79 12.32 -16.10
CA LEU A 260 7.55 12.77 -15.45
C LEU A 260 7.12 14.14 -15.96
N GLN A 261 8.06 15.06 -16.17
CA GLN A 261 7.76 16.36 -16.79
C GLN A 261 7.23 16.19 -18.22
N LYS A 262 7.82 15.31 -19.02
CA LYS A 262 7.30 14.97 -20.36
C LYS A 262 5.90 14.36 -20.31
N ALA A 263 5.62 13.50 -19.33
CA ALA A 263 4.29 12.93 -19.12
C ALA A 263 3.25 14.02 -18.78
N ILE A 264 3.59 14.93 -17.86
CA ILE A 264 2.71 16.03 -17.41
C ILE A 264 2.44 17.05 -18.54
N LEU A 265 3.40 17.27 -19.44
CA LEU A 265 3.18 18.13 -20.62
C LEU A 265 2.08 17.58 -21.54
N VAL A 266 1.90 16.25 -21.58
CA VAL A 266 0.86 15.58 -22.37
C VAL A 266 -0.45 15.46 -21.59
N ASP A 267 -0.38 15.10 -20.31
CA ASP A 267 -1.54 15.00 -19.41
C ASP A 267 -1.31 15.78 -18.11
N GLN A 268 -1.94 16.95 -18.03
CA GLN A 268 -1.90 17.84 -16.86
C GLN A 268 -2.91 17.44 -15.77
N ASN A 269 -3.73 16.40 -16.01
CA ASN A 269 -4.83 16.00 -15.14
C ASN A 269 -4.58 14.65 -14.44
N SER A 270 -3.32 14.26 -14.26
CA SER A 270 -2.94 13.08 -13.47
C SER A 270 -2.28 13.47 -12.14
N ASP A 271 -2.98 13.20 -11.03
CA ASP A 271 -2.45 13.41 -9.67
C ASP A 271 -1.27 12.48 -9.35
N GLU A 272 -1.29 11.24 -9.86
CA GLU A 272 -0.17 10.29 -9.71
C GLU A 272 1.13 10.86 -10.30
N LEU A 273 1.09 11.49 -11.49
CA LEU A 273 2.29 12.05 -12.11
C LEU A 273 2.90 13.18 -11.27
N TYR A 274 2.05 14.07 -10.73
CA TYR A 274 2.51 15.12 -9.83
C TYR A 274 3.05 14.53 -8.52
N TYR A 275 2.41 13.51 -7.97
CA TYR A 275 2.93 12.81 -6.79
C TYR A 275 4.32 12.20 -7.06
N LEU A 276 4.49 11.42 -8.14
CA LEU A 276 5.77 10.81 -8.48
C LEU A 276 6.85 11.88 -8.74
N LEU A 277 6.48 13.01 -9.35
CA LEU A 277 7.41 14.12 -9.58
C LEU A 277 7.79 14.80 -8.27
N GLY A 278 6.81 14.99 -7.37
CA GLY A 278 7.05 15.50 -6.02
C GLY A 278 7.97 14.60 -5.21
N TYR A 279 7.73 13.29 -5.25
CA TYR A 279 8.58 12.29 -4.60
C TYR A 279 10.01 12.28 -5.17
N SER A 280 10.14 12.34 -6.50
CA SER A 280 11.44 12.45 -7.17
C SER A 280 12.20 13.69 -6.69
N TYR A 281 11.53 14.84 -6.63
CA TYR A 281 12.14 16.08 -6.12
C TYR A 281 12.49 16.01 -4.64
N LEU A 282 11.68 15.33 -3.83
CA LEU A 282 11.95 15.12 -2.42
C LEU A 282 13.25 14.32 -2.23
N LYS A 283 13.44 13.26 -3.01
CA LYS A 283 14.67 12.45 -3.01
C LYS A 283 15.89 13.21 -3.52
N LEU A 284 15.68 14.18 -4.42
CA LEU A 284 16.71 15.13 -4.87
C LEU A 284 16.94 16.30 -3.90
N GLU A 285 16.31 16.31 -2.72
CA GLU A 285 16.34 17.40 -1.73
C GLU A 285 15.82 18.76 -2.24
N ARG A 286 15.11 18.77 -3.38
CA ARG A 286 14.49 19.97 -3.97
C ARG A 286 13.11 20.18 -3.38
N VAL A 287 13.06 20.49 -2.09
CA VAL A 287 11.84 20.52 -1.28
C VAL A 287 10.80 21.50 -1.83
N ASP A 288 11.21 22.68 -2.28
CA ASP A 288 10.32 23.68 -2.89
C ASP A 288 9.51 23.11 -4.07
N LYS A 289 10.18 22.35 -4.94
CA LYS A 289 9.54 21.67 -6.06
C LYS A 289 8.73 20.47 -5.61
N ALA A 290 9.19 19.72 -4.61
CA ALA A 290 8.46 18.59 -4.05
C ALA A 290 7.08 19.04 -3.54
N VAL A 291 7.09 20.06 -2.69
CA VAL A 291 5.91 20.69 -2.08
C VAL A 291 4.93 21.17 -3.13
N LEU A 292 5.41 21.93 -4.13
CA LEU A 292 4.57 22.43 -5.22
C LEU A 292 3.83 21.29 -5.94
N ASN A 293 4.53 20.18 -6.21
CA ASN A 293 3.95 19.04 -6.93
C ASN A 293 3.00 18.23 -6.04
N PHE A 294 3.31 18.03 -4.75
CA PHE A 294 2.38 17.41 -3.81
C PHE A 294 1.11 18.26 -3.60
N GLU A 295 1.22 19.58 -3.55
CA GLU A 295 0.05 20.48 -3.50
C GLU A 295 -0.80 20.36 -4.77
N ARG A 296 -0.17 20.23 -5.94
CA ARG A 296 -0.90 19.97 -7.20
C ARG A 296 -1.67 18.65 -7.13
N ALA A 297 -1.00 17.55 -6.74
CA ALA A 297 -1.64 16.25 -6.57
C ALA A 297 -2.82 16.32 -5.57
N LYS A 298 -2.61 16.94 -4.40
CA LYS A 298 -3.65 17.17 -3.38
C LYS A 298 -4.81 18.01 -3.91
N SER A 299 -4.55 19.04 -4.70
CA SER A 299 -5.61 19.91 -5.22
C SER A 299 -6.60 19.17 -6.13
N MET A 300 -6.13 18.09 -6.78
CA MET A 300 -6.90 17.23 -7.68
C MET A 300 -7.67 16.16 -6.91
N LYS A 301 -7.10 15.64 -5.81
CA LYS A 301 -7.71 14.66 -4.90
C LYS A 301 -7.69 15.17 -3.45
N LYS A 302 -8.62 16.09 -3.14
CA LYS A 302 -8.66 16.79 -1.84
C LYS A 302 -8.89 15.88 -0.64
N ASP A 303 -9.57 14.75 -0.84
CA ASP A 303 -9.96 13.84 0.23
C ASP A 303 -8.94 12.72 0.46
N LEU A 304 -7.83 12.68 -0.29
CA LEU A 304 -6.82 11.64 -0.17
C LEU A 304 -5.75 12.02 0.85
N GLU A 305 -5.88 11.52 2.08
CA GLU A 305 -4.95 11.76 3.20
C GLU A 305 -3.50 11.42 2.85
N PHE A 306 -3.26 10.46 1.96
CA PHE A 306 -1.90 10.10 1.57
C PHE A 306 -1.13 11.30 0.99
N TYR A 307 -1.79 12.20 0.26
CA TYR A 307 -1.14 13.41 -0.24
C TYR A 307 -0.93 14.46 0.85
N ASP A 308 -1.74 14.45 1.91
CA ASP A 308 -1.42 15.20 3.12
C ASP A 308 -0.12 14.68 3.72
N ILE A 309 -0.01 13.37 3.98
CA ILE A 309 1.20 12.73 4.53
C ILE A 309 2.43 13.01 3.66
N ALA A 310 2.35 12.85 2.34
CA ALA A 310 3.45 13.15 1.43
C ALA A 310 3.92 14.61 1.55
N LEU A 311 2.97 15.53 1.65
CA LEU A 311 3.23 16.94 1.84
C LEU A 311 3.83 17.20 3.24
N GLU A 312 3.29 16.58 4.31
CA GLU A 312 3.81 16.65 5.67
C GLU A 312 5.29 16.26 5.68
N GLU A 313 5.59 15.06 5.21
CA GLU A 313 6.94 14.50 5.21
C GLU A 313 7.89 15.37 4.41
N SER A 314 7.46 15.97 3.29
CA SER A 314 8.32 16.88 2.52
C SER A 314 8.87 18.05 3.36
N PHE A 315 8.13 18.51 4.37
CA PHE A 315 8.54 19.60 5.24
C PHE A 315 9.47 19.18 6.38
N PHE A 316 9.32 17.96 6.91
CA PHE A 316 10.22 17.48 7.95
C PHE A 316 11.63 17.31 7.40
N VAL A 317 11.75 16.80 6.16
CA VAL A 317 13.04 16.66 5.46
C VAL A 317 13.81 17.97 5.34
N SER A 318 13.11 19.06 5.02
CA SER A 318 13.72 20.39 4.87
C SER A 318 14.39 20.92 6.14
N ASN A 319 13.84 20.61 7.31
CA ASN A 319 14.31 21.19 8.57
C ASN A 319 15.58 20.52 9.10
N PHE A 320 15.85 19.27 8.73
CA PHE A 320 17.07 18.57 9.14
C PHE A 320 18.31 18.95 8.31
N ARG A 321 18.15 19.43 7.07
CA ARG A 321 19.25 19.60 6.10
C ARG A 321 19.87 20.99 6.04
N SER A 322 19.64 21.85 7.03
CA SER A 322 20.19 23.22 7.14
C SER A 322 19.79 24.22 6.02
N SER A 323 19.14 23.76 4.94
CA SER A 323 18.70 24.59 3.82
C SER A 323 17.53 25.52 4.16
N PHE A 324 16.78 25.22 5.23
CA PHE A 324 15.70 26.06 5.79
C PHE A 324 16.11 26.83 7.05
N GLN A 325 17.41 27.10 7.24
CA GLN A 325 17.86 28.09 8.24
C GLN A 325 17.41 29.55 7.93
N LYS A 326 16.61 29.77 6.87
CA LYS A 326 15.96 31.06 6.63
C LYS A 326 14.44 30.92 6.70
N ASN A 327 13.88 31.72 7.62
CA ASN A 327 12.46 32.02 7.81
C ASN A 327 11.80 32.47 6.50
N ASN A 328 11.45 31.52 5.65
CA ASN A 328 10.75 31.77 4.39
C ASN A 328 9.23 31.62 4.63
N GLY A 329 8.41 32.44 3.97
CA GLY A 329 6.96 32.53 4.21
C GLY A 329 6.19 31.20 4.10
N THR A 330 6.75 30.22 3.39
CA THR A 330 6.21 28.86 3.26
C THR A 330 6.16 28.12 4.61
N ASN A 331 7.26 28.04 5.37
CA ASN A 331 7.30 27.33 6.67
C ASN A 331 6.33 27.94 7.68
N ILE A 332 6.19 29.26 7.67
CA ILE A 332 5.26 29.99 8.52
C ILE A 332 3.82 29.60 8.18
N GLY A 333 3.46 29.60 6.89
CA GLY A 333 2.11 29.22 6.44
C GLY A 333 1.74 27.78 6.80
N ILE A 334 2.69 26.85 6.66
CA ILE A 334 2.49 25.44 7.00
C ILE A 334 2.36 25.24 8.50
N SER A 335 3.29 25.81 9.27
CA SER A 335 3.23 25.78 10.73
C SER A 335 1.90 26.34 11.22
N LYS A 336 1.42 27.44 10.62
CA LYS A 336 0.11 28.01 10.97
C LYS A 336 -1.07 27.11 10.63
N ARG A 337 -0.99 26.34 9.53
CA ARG A 337 -2.01 25.33 9.18
C ARG A 337 -2.10 24.25 10.26
N TYR A 338 -0.96 23.68 10.67
CA TYR A 338 -0.94 22.69 11.74
C TYR A 338 -1.38 23.25 13.09
N GLU A 339 -1.00 24.48 13.42
CA GLU A 339 -1.48 25.17 14.61
C GLU A 339 -3.01 25.28 14.60
N ASN A 340 -3.62 25.64 13.47
CA ASN A 340 -5.07 25.73 13.32
C ASN A 340 -5.77 24.37 13.47
N GLU A 341 -5.24 23.31 12.85
CA GLU A 341 -5.77 21.94 13.01
C GLU A 341 -5.61 21.45 14.44
N GLY A 342 -4.49 21.75 15.08
CA GLY A 342 -4.26 21.48 16.50
C GLY A 342 -5.25 22.21 17.41
N LEU A 343 -5.53 23.49 17.14
CA LEU A 343 -6.52 24.28 17.87
C LEU A 343 -7.94 23.71 17.67
N LYS A 344 -8.29 23.30 16.45
CA LYS A 344 -9.58 22.68 16.14
C LYS A 344 -9.74 21.34 16.87
N ALA A 345 -8.71 20.50 16.85
CA ALA A 345 -8.68 19.24 17.59
C ALA A 345 -8.82 19.47 19.11
N PHE A 346 -8.13 20.47 19.65
CA PHE A 346 -8.21 20.84 21.06
C PHE A 346 -9.63 21.29 21.45
N LYS A 347 -10.28 22.13 20.63
CA LYS A 347 -11.68 22.54 20.84
C LYS A 347 -12.66 21.37 20.82
N ASN A 348 -12.34 20.31 20.07
CA ASN A 348 -13.12 19.08 20.00
C ASN A 348 -12.71 18.04 21.05
N LEU A 349 -11.83 18.39 21.99
CA LEU A 349 -11.29 17.51 23.05
C LEU A 349 -10.55 16.27 22.53
N ASN A 350 -10.09 16.29 21.27
CA ASN A 350 -9.19 15.27 20.75
C ASN A 350 -7.74 15.69 21.07
N LEU A 351 -7.32 15.39 22.30
CA LEU A 351 -6.05 15.86 22.86
C LEU A 351 -4.83 15.25 22.15
N ASP A 352 -4.86 13.97 21.81
CA ASP A 352 -3.78 13.30 21.08
C ASP A 352 -3.50 13.99 19.73
N ARG A 353 -4.57 14.24 18.96
CA ARG A 353 -4.46 14.94 17.68
C ARG A 353 -4.07 16.40 17.86
N ALA A 354 -4.53 17.05 18.93
CA ALA A 354 -4.14 18.42 19.25
C ALA A 354 -2.63 18.52 19.52
N VAL A 355 -2.10 17.71 20.43
CA VAL A 355 -0.67 17.65 20.75
C VAL A 355 0.15 17.31 19.50
N PHE A 356 -0.27 16.31 18.73
CA PHE A 356 0.43 15.90 17.51
C PHE A 356 0.57 17.06 16.50
N ASN A 357 -0.54 17.73 16.17
CA ASN A 357 -0.53 18.82 15.20
C ASN A 357 0.24 20.04 15.72
N VAL A 358 0.07 20.42 16.98
CA VAL A 358 0.78 21.59 17.53
C VAL A 358 2.28 21.33 17.65
N ARG A 359 2.71 20.12 18.03
CA ARG A 359 4.12 19.74 18.00
C ARG A 359 4.67 19.78 16.57
N ASN A 360 3.92 19.30 15.57
CA ASN A 360 4.33 19.42 14.16
C ASN A 360 4.48 20.88 13.73
N ALA A 361 3.59 21.78 14.16
CA ALA A 361 3.72 23.20 13.88
C ALA A 361 5.04 23.78 14.40
N ILE A 362 5.44 23.37 15.61
CA ILE A 362 6.69 23.79 16.26
C ILE A 362 7.91 23.16 15.58
N ASP A 363 7.87 21.87 15.25
CA ASP A 363 8.98 21.19 14.58
C ASP A 363 9.22 21.76 13.16
N ILE A 364 8.17 22.20 12.48
CA ILE A 364 8.23 22.84 11.16
C ILE A 364 8.75 24.28 11.25
N TYR A 365 8.33 25.03 12.27
CA TYR A 365 8.76 26.40 12.52
C TYR A 365 8.95 26.61 14.03
N PRO A 366 10.18 26.40 14.55
CA PRO A 366 10.46 26.47 15.99
C PRO A 366 10.14 27.82 16.65
N ASP A 367 10.12 28.87 15.84
CA ASP A 367 9.80 30.26 16.16
C ASP A 367 8.28 30.56 16.15
N ASN A 368 7.41 29.56 15.95
CA ASN A 368 5.96 29.74 16.08
C ASN A 368 5.56 29.91 17.54
N ASP A 369 5.69 31.13 18.06
CA ASP A 369 5.38 31.46 19.45
C ASP A 369 3.90 31.18 19.78
N SER A 370 2.98 31.37 18.82
CA SER A 370 1.55 31.07 19.03
C SER A 370 1.25 29.57 19.14
N ALA A 371 1.90 28.72 18.33
CA ALA A 371 1.77 27.28 18.45
C ALA A 371 2.36 26.77 19.77
N ARG A 372 3.52 27.29 20.17
CA ARG A 372 4.14 26.92 21.44
C ARG A 372 3.28 27.32 22.65
N PHE A 373 2.68 28.51 22.61
CA PHE A 373 1.72 28.92 23.63
C PHE A 373 0.45 28.06 23.65
N LEU A 374 -0.05 27.63 22.48
CA LEU A 374 -1.16 26.68 22.39
C LEU A 374 -0.78 25.32 22.99
N LEU A 375 0.44 24.82 22.74
CA LEU A 375 0.92 23.57 23.32
C LEU A 375 0.95 23.63 24.85
N ALA A 376 1.46 24.72 25.41
CA ALA A 376 1.46 24.95 26.86
C ALA A 376 0.04 24.89 27.46
N LYS A 377 -0.96 25.46 26.77
CA LYS A 377 -2.36 25.39 27.20
C LYS A 377 -2.92 23.98 27.15
N ILE A 378 -2.57 23.22 26.11
CA ILE A 378 -3.00 21.82 25.97
C ILE A 378 -2.39 20.98 27.10
N TYR A 379 -1.09 21.11 27.37
CA TYR A 379 -0.44 20.42 28.48
C TYR A 379 -1.04 20.79 29.83
N LYS A 380 -1.31 22.08 30.07
CA LYS A 380 -1.98 22.53 31.28
C LYS A 380 -3.37 21.89 31.43
N PHE A 381 -4.13 21.80 30.35
CA PHE A 381 -5.43 21.12 30.34
C PHE A 381 -5.30 19.61 30.65
N MET A 382 -4.23 18.98 30.18
CA MET A 382 -3.88 17.59 30.47
C MET A 382 -3.30 17.37 31.89
N LYS A 383 -3.13 18.44 32.69
CA LYS A 383 -2.45 18.43 34.00
C LYS A 383 -0.98 18.03 33.93
N LEU A 384 -0.33 18.35 32.81
CA LEU A 384 1.11 18.22 32.59
C LEU A 384 1.75 19.60 32.80
N ASP A 385 1.80 20.03 34.06
CA ASP A 385 2.17 21.40 34.43
C ASP A 385 3.65 21.70 34.20
N VAL A 386 4.52 20.71 34.33
CA VAL A 386 5.96 20.84 34.10
C VAL A 386 6.23 20.96 32.60
N MET A 387 5.54 20.18 31.76
CA MET A 387 5.60 20.33 30.30
C MET A 387 5.02 21.68 29.84
N ALA A 388 3.92 22.13 30.45
CA ALA A 388 3.37 23.45 30.15
C ALA A 388 4.38 24.57 30.51
N TYR A 389 5.04 24.44 31.66
CA TYR A 389 6.08 25.38 32.09
C TYR A 389 7.26 25.40 31.13
N GLU A 390 7.72 24.24 30.66
CA GLU A 390 8.84 24.11 29.72
C GLU A 390 8.61 24.95 28.45
N GLU A 391 7.43 24.83 27.85
CA GLU A 391 7.08 25.58 26.64
C GLU A 391 7.01 27.09 26.89
N LEU A 392 6.47 27.52 28.04
CA LEU A 392 6.38 28.94 28.40
C LEU A 392 7.74 29.53 28.80
N TYR A 393 8.56 28.76 29.51
CA TYR A 393 9.92 29.13 29.87
C TYR A 393 10.77 29.37 28.62
N TYR A 394 10.62 28.53 27.58
CA TYR A 394 11.25 28.77 26.29
C TYR A 394 10.83 30.13 25.69
N LEU A 395 9.53 30.43 25.67
CA LEU A 395 9.01 31.70 25.13
C LEU A 395 9.56 32.92 25.88
N ILE A 396 9.65 32.86 27.21
CA ILE A 396 10.07 34.00 28.02
C ILE A 396 11.59 34.14 28.02
N GLU A 397 12.32 33.06 28.26
CA GLU A 397 13.77 33.14 28.45
C GLU A 397 14.56 33.13 27.16
N HIS A 398 14.11 32.37 26.15
CA HIS A 398 14.84 32.25 24.89
C HIS A 398 14.30 33.21 23.83
N ARG A 399 12.97 33.31 23.72
CA ARG A 399 12.31 34.18 22.72
C ARG A 399 12.06 35.60 23.21
N LYS A 400 12.23 35.86 24.52
CA LYS A 400 12.03 37.18 25.15
C LYS A 400 10.66 37.79 24.84
N VAL A 401 9.63 36.94 24.80
CA VAL A 401 8.24 37.35 24.54
C VAL A 401 7.73 38.25 25.68
N THR A 402 7.09 39.36 25.32
CA THR A 402 6.52 40.35 26.25
C THR A 402 4.99 40.43 26.22
N ASP A 403 4.33 39.50 25.52
CA ASP A 403 2.87 39.42 25.48
C ASP A 403 2.31 39.16 26.88
N THR A 404 1.46 40.06 27.37
CA THR A 404 0.93 40.02 28.74
C THR A 404 0.14 38.75 29.02
N LYS A 405 -0.59 38.19 28.04
CA LYS A 405 -1.36 36.95 28.24
C LYS A 405 -0.45 35.75 28.43
N ILE A 406 0.70 35.74 27.77
CA ILE A 406 1.71 34.67 27.92
C ILE A 406 2.39 34.80 29.28
N LEU A 407 2.77 36.02 29.68
CA LEU A 407 3.38 36.28 30.98
C LEU A 407 2.45 35.93 32.14
N ASP A 408 1.19 36.38 32.09
CA ASP A 408 0.18 36.06 33.11
C ASP A 408 -0.04 34.54 33.23
N PHE A 409 -0.11 33.84 32.08
CA PHE A 409 -0.27 32.39 32.07
C PHE A 409 0.98 31.66 32.58
N TYR A 410 2.17 32.16 32.27
CA TYR A 410 3.41 31.66 32.83
C TYR A 410 3.46 31.82 34.34
N ASP A 411 3.07 32.96 34.91
CA ASP A 411 3.06 33.16 36.35
C ASP A 411 2.11 32.17 37.06
N VAL A 412 0.94 31.89 36.46
CA VAL A 412 0.01 30.86 36.95
C VAL A 412 0.67 29.47 36.94
N VAL A 413 1.23 29.06 35.79
CA VAL A 413 1.85 27.73 35.66
C VAL A 413 3.09 27.61 36.54
N ALA A 414 3.92 28.64 36.60
CA ALA A 414 5.13 28.72 37.43
C ALA A 414 4.80 28.70 38.92
N PHE A 415 3.65 29.24 39.33
CA PHE A 415 3.15 29.10 40.70
C PHE A 415 2.74 27.66 40.99
N ASP A 416 1.95 27.04 40.12
CA ASP A 416 1.43 25.68 40.32
C ASP A 416 2.55 24.64 40.45
N ILE A 417 3.58 24.72 39.59
CA ILE A 417 4.69 23.76 39.62
C ILE A 417 5.58 23.88 40.87
N ARG A 418 5.54 24.97 41.65
CA ARG A 418 6.33 25.08 42.90
C ARG A 418 6.01 23.97 43.89
N SER A 419 4.79 23.44 43.82
CA SER A 419 4.31 22.33 44.65
C SER A 419 4.49 20.96 44.00
N SER A 420 4.94 20.90 42.74
CA SER A 420 5.14 19.66 42.01
C SER A 420 6.30 18.83 42.58
N LEU A 421 6.30 17.53 42.28
CA LEU A 421 7.40 16.63 42.61
C LEU A 421 8.74 17.13 42.07
N PHE A 422 8.73 17.78 40.91
CA PHE A 422 9.95 18.29 40.25
C PHE A 422 10.71 19.24 41.20
N PHE A 423 10.04 20.26 41.72
CA PHE A 423 10.66 21.21 42.64
C PHE A 423 10.92 20.63 44.04
N LYS A 424 9.98 19.82 44.57
CA LYS A 424 10.13 19.18 45.89
C LYS A 424 11.39 18.33 46.00
N TYR A 425 11.79 17.67 44.92
CA TYR A 425 12.94 16.76 44.90
C TYR A 425 14.23 17.39 44.36
N GLY A 426 14.26 18.72 44.22
CA GLY A 426 15.49 19.48 44.00
C GLY A 426 15.81 19.79 42.55
N TYR A 427 14.93 19.46 41.60
CA TYR A 427 15.05 19.90 40.23
C TYR A 427 14.49 21.33 40.11
N LYS A 428 15.32 22.27 39.63
CA LYS A 428 15.00 23.71 39.66
C LYS A 428 15.25 24.43 38.35
N THR A 429 15.89 23.77 37.39
CA THR A 429 16.33 24.39 36.13
C THR A 429 15.85 23.60 34.92
N ILE A 430 15.85 24.26 33.75
CA ILE A 430 15.64 23.56 32.46
C ILE A 430 16.72 22.51 32.20
N GLY A 431 17.93 22.70 32.73
CA GLY A 431 19.01 21.70 32.67
C GLY A 431 18.65 20.41 33.43
N ASP A 432 17.93 20.55 34.54
CA ASP A 432 17.40 19.41 35.29
C ASP A 432 16.29 18.68 34.52
N LEU A 433 15.41 19.41 33.84
CA LEU A 433 14.39 18.83 32.95
C LEU A 433 15.03 18.03 31.81
N ASN A 434 16.00 18.63 31.13
CA ASN A 434 16.73 17.97 30.05
C ASN A 434 17.44 16.69 30.55
N ARG A 435 17.95 16.69 31.78
CA ARG A 435 18.54 15.50 32.39
C ARG A 435 17.50 14.41 32.64
N LEU A 436 16.29 14.75 33.12
CA LEU A 436 15.20 13.79 33.26
C LEU A 436 14.78 13.19 31.92
N TYR A 437 14.68 14.01 30.88
CA TYR A 437 14.36 13.58 29.53
C TYR A 437 15.43 12.63 28.96
N ASN A 438 16.70 13.00 29.07
CA ASN A 438 17.82 12.20 28.56
C ASN A 438 18.03 10.88 29.32
N ASN A 439 17.57 10.80 30.57
CA ASN A 439 17.66 9.60 31.41
C ASN A 439 16.37 8.76 31.37
N GLN A 440 15.50 8.95 30.37
CA GLN A 440 14.30 8.11 30.22
C GLN A 440 14.67 6.68 29.82
N THR A 441 14.04 5.72 30.49
CA THR A 441 14.18 4.31 30.17
C THR A 441 13.21 3.94 29.04
N VAL A 442 13.69 4.02 27.81
CA VAL A 442 12.88 3.76 26.60
C VAL A 442 12.98 2.31 26.12
N TYR A 443 12.03 1.92 25.28
CA TYR A 443 12.14 0.75 24.41
C TYR A 443 12.73 1.18 23.08
N ARG A 444 13.84 0.53 22.69
CA ARG A 444 14.51 0.79 21.41
C ARG A 444 13.87 -0.08 20.34
N VAL A 445 13.21 0.54 19.37
CA VAL A 445 12.33 -0.14 18.42
C VAL A 445 12.77 0.11 16.98
N GLY A 446 12.87 -0.93 16.16
CA GLY A 446 13.09 -0.80 14.72
C GLY A 446 11.79 -1.00 13.93
N ILE A 447 11.61 -0.29 12.81
CA ILE A 447 10.43 -0.40 11.93
C ILE A 447 10.87 -0.89 10.54
N PHE A 448 10.21 -1.92 10.01
CA PHE A 448 10.55 -2.53 8.72
C PHE A 448 9.30 -2.94 7.95
N THR A 449 9.45 -3.16 6.64
CA THR A 449 8.44 -3.76 5.77
C THR A 449 9.10 -4.67 4.73
N GLN A 450 8.42 -5.72 4.28
CA GLN A 450 8.90 -6.60 3.19
C GLN A 450 8.14 -6.41 1.88
N ASN A 451 7.02 -5.69 1.92
CA ASN A 451 6.15 -5.49 0.78
C ASN A 451 6.26 -4.04 0.32
N GLU A 452 6.19 -3.81 -0.99
CA GLU A 452 5.94 -2.47 -1.52
C GLU A 452 4.44 -2.26 -1.72
N ASN A 453 3.99 -1.04 -1.41
CA ASN A 453 2.64 -0.62 -1.75
C ASN A 453 2.49 -0.43 -3.27
N LYS A 454 1.25 -0.51 -3.75
CA LYS A 454 0.94 -0.31 -5.19
C LYS A 454 1.40 1.05 -5.71
N VAL A 455 1.41 2.05 -4.83
CA VAL A 455 1.92 3.39 -5.12
C VAL A 455 3.39 3.43 -4.74
N PHE A 456 4.25 3.67 -5.72
CA PHE A 456 5.70 3.76 -5.52
C PHE A 456 6.04 4.82 -4.45
N GLY A 457 6.96 4.51 -3.54
CA GLY A 457 7.40 5.43 -2.49
C GLY A 457 6.38 5.64 -1.36
N ALA A 458 5.18 5.06 -1.41
CA ALA A 458 4.18 5.26 -0.37
C ALA A 458 4.63 4.72 0.99
N ASN A 459 5.27 3.55 1.03
CA ASN A 459 5.81 3.00 2.29
C ASN A 459 6.88 3.88 2.91
N ASP A 460 7.75 4.49 2.10
CA ASP A 460 8.78 5.41 2.60
C ASP A 460 8.13 6.58 3.35
N LEU A 461 7.10 7.19 2.77
CA LEU A 461 6.42 8.33 3.38
C LEU A 461 5.55 7.92 4.58
N ILE A 462 4.81 6.82 4.47
CA ILE A 462 3.89 6.39 5.55
C ILE A 462 4.66 5.85 6.75
N LEU A 463 5.78 5.14 6.56
CA LEU A 463 6.58 4.63 7.68
C LEU A 463 7.37 5.74 8.37
N LYS A 464 7.79 6.79 7.66
CA LYS A 464 8.31 8.03 8.29
C LYS A 464 7.26 8.71 9.16
N TYR A 465 6.04 8.80 8.64
CA TYR A 465 4.92 9.33 9.42
C TYR A 465 4.62 8.46 10.65
N ALA A 466 4.68 7.13 10.52
CA ALA A 466 4.53 6.18 11.63
C ALA A 466 5.64 6.32 12.69
N GLU A 467 6.90 6.45 12.26
CA GLU A 467 8.06 6.72 13.11
C GLU A 467 7.83 7.98 13.95
N ARG A 468 7.43 9.09 13.31
CA ARG A 468 7.10 10.33 14.02
C ARG A 468 5.97 10.16 15.03
N ILE A 469 4.93 9.38 14.72
CA ILE A 469 3.83 9.09 15.66
C ILE A 469 4.35 8.28 16.86
N LEU A 470 5.22 7.30 16.63
CA LEU A 470 5.77 6.45 17.69
C LEU A 470 6.77 7.21 18.57
N ASP A 471 7.64 8.04 17.99
CA ASP A 471 8.63 8.87 18.71
C ASP A 471 7.98 9.95 19.58
N ARG A 472 6.70 10.28 19.36
CA ARG A 472 5.97 11.16 20.31
C ARG A 472 5.70 10.49 21.65
N ASN A 473 5.84 9.15 21.72
CA ASN A 473 5.69 8.39 22.94
C ASN A 473 7.02 8.30 23.69
N LEU A 474 7.08 8.88 24.89
CA LEU A 474 8.30 8.93 25.72
C LEU A 474 8.75 7.57 26.26
N ASN A 475 7.99 6.50 26.02
CA ASN A 475 8.41 5.12 26.30
C ASN A 475 9.16 4.47 25.13
N ILE A 476 9.23 5.10 23.95
CA ILE A 476 9.73 4.50 22.72
C ILE A 476 10.80 5.41 22.10
N GLU A 477 11.90 4.80 21.66
CA GLU A 477 12.87 5.40 20.75
C GLU A 477 12.84 4.56 19.47
N VAL A 478 12.41 5.14 18.35
CA VAL A 478 12.56 4.48 17.06
C VAL A 478 14.01 4.61 16.60
N VAL A 479 14.65 3.47 16.37
CA VAL A 479 16.05 3.35 15.96
C VAL A 479 16.12 2.82 14.54
N ASN A 480 15.64 3.63 13.63
CA ASN A 480 15.93 3.55 12.21
C ASN A 480 17.00 4.62 11.92
N TYR A 481 18.00 4.32 11.08
CA TYR A 481 19.22 5.14 10.97
C TYR A 481 18.96 6.66 10.89
N ARG A 482 19.76 7.44 11.63
CA ARG A 482 19.71 8.92 11.67
C ARG A 482 19.81 9.54 10.28
N PHE A 483 18.68 9.98 9.73
CA PHE A 483 18.51 11.06 8.74
C PHE A 483 19.55 11.15 7.62
N ASP A 484 19.90 10.02 6.98
CA ASP A 484 20.61 10.02 5.70
C ASP A 484 19.62 9.73 4.57
N TYR A 485 18.94 10.79 4.10
CA TYR A 485 17.96 10.70 3.00
C TYR A 485 18.56 10.18 1.68
N ASN A 486 19.89 10.01 1.62
CA ASN A 486 20.62 9.52 0.46
C ASN A 486 20.86 8.00 0.50
N LYS A 487 20.35 7.28 1.51
CA LYS A 487 20.33 5.82 1.50
C LYS A 487 18.99 5.29 1.01
N ASP A 488 19.07 4.36 0.07
CA ASP A 488 17.95 3.84 -0.68
C ASP A 488 17.10 2.86 0.17
N LYS A 489 15.78 3.11 0.18
CA LYS A 489 14.72 2.25 0.74
C LYS A 489 14.90 1.82 2.21
N ASP A 490 15.03 2.79 3.11
CA ASP A 490 15.35 2.63 4.55
C ASP A 490 14.50 1.61 5.35
N TYR A 491 13.27 1.34 4.93
CA TYR A 491 12.37 0.42 5.65
C TYR A 491 12.19 -0.93 4.95
N LEU A 492 12.51 -1.03 3.66
CA LEU A 492 12.25 -2.24 2.87
C LEU A 492 13.39 -3.24 3.09
N VAL A 493 13.06 -4.39 3.65
CA VAL A 493 14.02 -5.48 3.90
C VAL A 493 13.70 -6.68 3.03
N SER A 494 14.75 -7.41 2.63
CA SER A 494 14.63 -8.52 1.68
C SER A 494 14.23 -9.84 2.34
N SER A 495 14.52 -10.01 3.63
CA SER A 495 14.23 -11.24 4.37
C SER A 495 14.37 -11.05 5.87
N PHE A 496 13.60 -11.80 6.66
CA PHE A 496 13.67 -11.85 8.14
C PHE A 496 15.07 -11.77 8.75
N SER A 497 16.04 -12.43 8.12
CA SER A 497 17.43 -12.49 8.61
C SER A 497 18.12 -11.11 8.60
N GLU A 498 17.75 -10.25 7.66
CA GLU A 498 18.32 -8.91 7.49
C GLU A 498 17.88 -7.99 8.65
N GLU A 499 16.57 -7.85 8.87
CA GLU A 499 16.05 -7.03 9.98
C GLU A 499 16.44 -7.58 11.35
N PHE A 500 16.50 -8.90 11.52
CA PHE A 500 16.92 -9.47 12.79
C PHE A 500 18.40 -9.20 13.08
N SER A 501 19.26 -9.28 12.06
CA SER A 501 20.68 -8.93 12.17
C SER A 501 20.84 -7.45 12.50
N TYR A 502 20.08 -6.57 11.84
CA TYR A 502 20.04 -5.15 12.15
C TYR A 502 19.63 -4.91 13.61
N ALA A 503 18.58 -5.58 14.08
CA ALA A 503 18.06 -5.42 15.43
C ALA A 503 19.09 -5.79 16.49
N ARG A 504 19.85 -6.88 16.28
CA ARG A 504 20.94 -7.27 17.18
C ARG A 504 22.10 -6.28 17.15
N ASN A 505 22.55 -5.89 15.95
CA ASN A 505 23.70 -4.99 15.79
C ASN A 505 23.45 -3.61 16.37
N ASN A 506 22.20 -3.13 16.33
CA ASN A 506 21.80 -1.84 16.89
C ASN A 506 21.26 -1.94 18.31
N ASN A 507 21.35 -3.13 18.95
CA ASN A 507 20.91 -3.40 20.31
C ASN A 507 19.44 -3.02 20.57
N LEU A 508 18.55 -3.34 19.63
CA LEU A 508 17.12 -3.08 19.74
C LEU A 508 16.46 -4.01 20.77
N ASP A 509 15.40 -3.52 21.41
CA ASP A 509 14.50 -4.31 22.24
C ASP A 509 13.49 -5.05 21.39
N LEU A 510 12.95 -4.37 20.37
CA LEU A 510 11.91 -4.85 19.48
C LEU A 510 12.19 -4.43 18.05
N PHE A 511 11.67 -5.20 17.10
CA PHE A 511 11.48 -4.73 15.73
C PHE A 511 10.07 -5.08 15.23
N LEU A 512 9.51 -4.18 14.44
CA LEU A 512 8.12 -4.17 13.98
C LEU A 512 8.12 -4.39 12.48
N MET A 513 7.41 -5.42 12.05
CA MET A 513 7.18 -5.70 10.64
C MET A 513 5.80 -5.17 10.24
N PHE A 514 5.80 -4.06 9.51
CA PHE A 514 4.62 -3.43 8.94
C PHE A 514 4.26 -4.10 7.62
N ASP A 515 3.07 -4.68 7.57
CA ASP A 515 2.41 -5.11 6.35
C ASP A 515 1.22 -4.17 6.11
N LEU A 516 1.43 -3.22 5.18
CA LEU A 516 0.48 -2.15 4.89
C LEU A 516 -0.03 -2.28 3.46
N ASP A 517 -1.34 -2.48 3.30
CA ASP A 517 -2.02 -2.44 2.01
C ASP A 517 -2.91 -1.20 1.95
N VAL A 518 -2.52 -0.23 1.10
CA VAL A 518 -3.23 1.03 0.91
C VAL A 518 -4.00 0.99 -0.40
N ASP A 519 -5.33 1.09 -0.32
CA ASP A 519 -6.19 1.36 -1.47
C ASP A 519 -6.46 2.88 -1.53
N VAL A 520 -5.56 3.60 -2.19
CA VAL A 520 -5.66 5.05 -2.39
C VAL A 520 -6.91 5.46 -3.18
N PHE A 521 -7.57 4.54 -3.90
CA PHE A 521 -8.80 4.85 -4.61
C PHE A 521 -10.05 4.74 -3.74
N LYS A 522 -9.93 4.17 -2.54
CA LYS A 522 -11.04 3.98 -1.59
C LYS A 522 -10.81 4.64 -0.24
N ASN A 523 -9.69 5.35 -0.05
CA ASN A 523 -9.27 5.88 1.25
C ASN A 523 -9.39 4.81 2.35
N SER A 524 -8.82 3.64 2.08
CA SER A 524 -8.84 2.53 3.01
C SER A 524 -7.46 1.89 3.11
N ALA A 525 -7.10 1.49 4.32
CA ALA A 525 -5.89 0.74 4.57
C ALA A 525 -6.16 -0.43 5.51
N ASN A 526 -5.41 -1.50 5.25
CA ASN A 526 -5.21 -2.57 6.20
C ASN A 526 -3.78 -2.48 6.70
N LEU A 527 -3.61 -2.49 8.01
CA LEU A 527 -2.31 -2.48 8.66
C LEU A 527 -2.22 -3.70 9.57
N ARG A 528 -1.25 -4.57 9.29
CA ARG A 528 -0.81 -5.60 10.22
C ARG A 528 0.60 -5.28 10.69
N VAL A 529 0.84 -5.35 11.99
CA VAL A 529 2.17 -5.18 12.59
C VAL A 529 2.53 -6.42 13.39
N ASP A 530 3.49 -7.20 12.88
CA ASP A 530 4.08 -8.31 13.61
C ASP A 530 5.29 -7.78 14.42
N ILE A 531 5.29 -8.00 15.73
CA ILE A 531 6.33 -7.51 16.65
C ILE A 531 7.22 -8.66 17.09
N PHE A 532 8.52 -8.46 16.99
CA PHE A 532 9.53 -9.46 17.32
C PHE A 532 10.51 -8.92 18.36
N SER A 533 11.03 -9.82 19.20
CA SER A 533 12.14 -9.50 20.10
C SER A 533 13.41 -9.22 19.29
N GLY A 534 14.02 -8.06 19.49
CA GLY A 534 15.32 -7.74 18.89
C GLY A 534 16.46 -8.63 19.40
N LYS A 535 16.29 -9.29 20.56
CA LYS A 535 17.30 -10.20 21.13
C LYS A 535 17.15 -11.63 20.60
N THR A 536 15.93 -12.17 20.62
CA THR A 536 15.68 -13.60 20.33
C THR A 536 15.12 -13.84 18.93
N GLY A 537 14.54 -12.84 18.27
CA GLY A 537 13.84 -12.99 16.99
C GLY A 537 12.46 -13.64 17.12
N VAL A 538 12.01 -13.92 18.34
CA VAL A 538 10.71 -14.54 18.60
C VAL A 538 9.61 -13.50 18.39
N LYS A 539 8.56 -13.89 17.66
CA LYS A 539 7.36 -13.06 17.52
C LYS A 539 6.61 -13.01 18.85
N VAL A 540 6.39 -11.81 19.37
CA VAL A 540 5.77 -11.60 20.69
C VAL A 540 4.33 -11.12 20.60
N LYS A 541 3.96 -10.42 19.52
CA LYS A 541 2.60 -9.89 19.33
C LYS A 541 2.33 -9.61 17.86
N THR A 542 1.05 -9.68 17.49
CA THR A 542 0.54 -9.14 16.22
C THR A 542 -0.58 -8.15 16.57
N PHE A 543 -0.60 -7.02 15.86
CA PHE A 543 -1.70 -6.08 15.84
C PHE A 543 -2.26 -5.98 14.43
N ASP A 544 -3.59 -5.91 14.31
CA ASP A 544 -4.29 -5.84 13.04
C ASP A 544 -5.32 -4.70 13.11
N TYR A 545 -5.28 -3.81 12.12
CA TYR A 545 -6.19 -2.69 11.98
C TYR A 545 -6.71 -2.59 10.55
N ASN A 546 -7.95 -2.15 10.43
CA ASN A 546 -8.57 -1.78 9.18
C ASN A 546 -9.29 -0.45 9.36
N SER A 547 -9.11 0.46 8.42
CA SER A 547 -9.81 1.75 8.46
C SER A 547 -10.17 2.22 7.06
N GLY A 548 -11.22 3.02 6.99
CA GLY A 548 -11.66 3.72 5.81
C GLY A 548 -12.17 5.12 6.16
N GLY A 549 -12.11 6.04 5.20
CA GLY A 549 -12.58 7.41 5.38
C GLY A 549 -11.47 8.45 5.30
N VAL A 550 -11.75 9.67 5.72
CA VAL A 550 -10.88 10.83 5.42
C VAL A 550 -9.51 10.76 6.10
N LEU A 551 -9.41 10.12 7.27
CA LEU A 551 -8.18 10.10 8.10
C LEU A 551 -7.72 8.67 8.40
N TYR A 552 -7.94 7.78 7.44
CA TYR A 552 -7.76 6.34 7.59
C TYR A 552 -6.33 5.92 7.99
N LEU A 553 -5.27 6.60 7.51
CA LEU A 553 -3.87 6.33 7.84
C LEU A 553 -3.48 6.92 9.21
N SER A 554 -3.83 8.18 9.49
CA SER A 554 -3.49 8.77 10.79
C SER A 554 -4.25 8.09 11.93
N ASP A 555 -5.51 7.69 11.72
CA ASP A 555 -6.30 7.02 12.73
C ASP A 555 -5.78 5.60 13.04
N ILE A 556 -5.39 4.78 12.04
CA ILE A 556 -4.82 3.44 12.29
C ILE A 556 -3.44 3.52 12.94
N LEU A 557 -2.58 4.44 12.50
CA LEU A 557 -1.23 4.58 13.06
C LEU A 557 -1.28 5.12 14.49
N SER A 558 -2.18 6.06 14.78
CA SER A 558 -2.38 6.56 16.16
C SER A 558 -2.94 5.47 17.07
N SER A 559 -3.91 4.69 16.57
CA SER A 559 -4.49 3.57 17.32
C SER A 559 -3.43 2.51 17.60
N PHE A 560 -2.62 2.15 16.59
CA PHE A 560 -1.48 1.26 16.76
C PHE A 560 -0.49 1.78 17.81
N SER A 561 -0.07 3.05 17.73
CA SER A 561 0.88 3.64 18.68
C SER A 561 0.36 3.57 20.12
N ARG A 562 -0.94 3.85 20.33
CA ARG A 562 -1.57 3.73 21.65
C ARG A 562 -1.60 2.29 22.16
N ASP A 563 -2.12 1.36 21.36
CA ASP A 563 -2.26 -0.05 21.76
C ASP A 563 -0.89 -0.71 21.96
N PHE A 564 0.11 -0.32 21.16
CA PHE A 564 1.48 -0.79 21.31
C PHE A 564 2.11 -0.27 22.61
N ASN A 565 1.94 1.02 22.93
CA ASN A 565 2.37 1.58 24.20
C ASN A 565 1.70 0.93 25.42
N ASP A 566 0.39 0.65 25.33
CA ASP A 566 -0.36 -0.02 26.38
C ASP A 566 0.15 -1.45 26.62
N TYR A 567 0.50 -2.15 25.54
CA TYR A 567 1.10 -3.47 25.59
C TYR A 567 2.47 -3.48 26.27
N LEU A 568 3.31 -2.47 26.02
CA LEU A 568 4.65 -2.37 26.59
C LEU A 568 4.59 -2.29 28.13
N PRO A 569 5.32 -3.17 28.85
CA PRO A 569 5.45 -3.07 30.29
C PRO A 569 6.16 -1.77 30.69
N LYS A 570 5.73 -1.16 31.78
CA LYS A 570 6.31 0.10 32.24
C LYS A 570 7.59 -0.24 33.01
N LYS A 571 8.73 0.25 32.52
CA LYS A 571 10.05 0.05 33.12
C LYS A 571 10.73 1.41 33.29
N GLY A 572 11.44 1.60 34.39
CA GLY A 572 12.12 2.83 34.72
C GLY A 572 13.28 2.58 35.65
N GLU A 573 13.76 3.62 36.31
CA GLU A 573 14.87 3.61 37.24
C GLU A 573 14.54 4.43 38.50
N ILE A 574 15.16 4.03 39.61
CA ILE A 574 15.13 4.80 40.85
C ILE A 574 16.03 6.04 40.69
N LEU A 575 15.45 7.23 40.81
CA LEU A 575 16.18 8.49 40.76
C LEU A 575 16.75 8.91 42.11
N GLN A 576 15.99 8.70 43.19
CA GLN A 576 16.39 9.11 44.53
C GLN A 576 15.73 8.24 45.60
N ILE A 577 16.47 7.97 46.69
CA ILE A 577 15.97 7.28 47.87
C ILE A 577 16.17 8.14 49.12
N LYS A 578 15.09 8.38 49.88
CA LYS A 578 15.11 9.08 51.17
C LYS A 578 14.30 8.27 52.19
N ARG A 579 14.99 7.45 53.00
CA ARG A 579 14.36 6.48 53.91
C ARG A 579 13.46 5.51 53.14
N ASP A 580 12.14 5.59 53.30
CA ASP A 580 11.14 4.78 52.59
C ASP A 580 10.63 5.47 51.33
N ASP A 581 10.86 6.79 51.19
CA ASP A 581 10.44 7.54 50.02
C ASP A 581 11.38 7.28 48.85
N VAL A 582 10.80 6.87 47.73
CA VAL A 582 11.54 6.63 46.49
C VAL A 582 10.94 7.45 45.38
N LEU A 583 11.81 8.06 44.58
CA LEU A 583 11.46 8.76 43.36
C LEU A 583 11.89 7.91 42.16
N ILE A 584 11.01 7.73 41.19
CA ILE A 584 11.29 7.01 39.94
C ILE A 584 11.12 7.92 38.72
N ASN A 585 11.83 7.64 37.63
CA ASN A 585 11.78 8.38 36.36
C ASN A 585 10.55 8.04 35.48
N LEU A 586 9.42 7.71 36.10
CA LEU A 586 8.17 7.42 35.43
C LEU A 586 7.07 8.31 35.98
N GLY A 587 6.27 8.91 35.11
CA GLY A 587 5.19 9.83 35.50
C GLY A 587 3.92 9.66 34.68
N HIS A 588 3.11 10.71 34.63
CA HIS A 588 1.89 10.76 33.81
C HIS A 588 2.16 10.46 32.34
N VAL A 589 3.29 10.92 31.80
CA VAL A 589 3.66 10.69 30.39
C VAL A 589 3.99 9.23 30.07
N ASN A 590 4.19 8.39 31.09
CA ASN A 590 4.45 6.96 30.98
C ASN A 590 3.21 6.12 31.40
N ASP A 591 2.04 6.75 31.51
CA ASP A 591 0.77 6.16 31.97
C ASP A 591 0.78 5.61 33.41
N VAL A 592 1.65 6.14 34.28
CA VAL A 592 1.68 5.77 35.70
C VAL A 592 0.47 6.33 36.45
N LYS A 593 -0.13 5.50 37.29
CA LYS A 593 -1.30 5.83 38.11
C LYS A 593 -1.00 5.68 39.59
N LYS A 594 -1.71 6.47 40.40
CA LYS A 594 -1.61 6.41 41.85
C LYS A 594 -2.09 5.03 42.31
N GLY A 595 -1.31 4.39 43.16
CA GLY A 595 -1.56 3.01 43.61
C GLY A 595 -0.91 1.95 42.73
N ASP A 596 -0.31 2.30 41.59
CA ASP A 596 0.52 1.35 40.85
C ASP A 596 1.65 0.84 41.75
N VAL A 597 2.02 -0.43 41.54
CA VAL A 597 3.11 -1.07 42.28
C VAL A 597 4.22 -1.43 41.30
N PHE A 598 5.43 -1.02 41.60
CA PHE A 598 6.62 -1.34 40.83
C PHE A 598 7.52 -2.27 41.63
N LEU A 599 7.98 -3.35 41.00
CA LEU A 599 9.00 -4.24 41.53
C LEU A 599 10.37 -3.59 41.34
N VAL A 600 11.19 -3.59 42.40
CA VAL A 600 12.61 -3.26 42.31
C VAL A 600 13.35 -4.55 41.97
N LEU A 601 14.01 -4.59 40.82
CA LEU A 601 14.70 -5.78 40.34
C LEU A 601 16.22 -5.62 40.46
N LYS A 602 16.91 -6.74 40.66
CA LYS A 602 18.38 -6.79 40.54
C LYS A 602 18.82 -6.37 39.12
N GLU A 603 19.99 -5.77 39.02
CA GLU A 603 20.59 -5.45 37.73
C GLU A 603 20.70 -6.70 36.84
N GLY A 604 20.28 -6.60 35.58
CA GLY A 604 20.27 -7.72 34.62
C GLY A 604 19.20 -8.79 34.86
N ALA A 605 18.28 -8.61 35.83
CA ALA A 605 17.23 -9.59 36.12
C ALA A 605 16.15 -9.69 35.03
N LEU A 606 15.88 -8.60 34.32
CA LEU A 606 14.94 -8.58 33.19
C LEU A 606 15.56 -9.30 32.00
N LYS A 607 14.93 -10.41 31.61
CA LYS A 607 15.32 -11.22 30.46
C LYS A 607 14.24 -11.16 29.38
N TYR A 608 14.67 -11.31 28.12
CA TYR A 608 13.76 -11.41 26.98
C TYR A 608 13.46 -12.89 26.75
N ASN A 609 12.18 -13.23 26.64
CA ASN A 609 11.79 -14.63 26.49
C ASN A 609 12.10 -15.17 25.10
N SER A 610 12.35 -16.47 25.07
CA SER A 610 12.45 -17.27 23.84
C SER A 610 11.14 -17.92 23.45
N ASP A 611 10.06 -17.66 24.18
CA ASP A 611 8.71 -18.14 23.90
C ASP A 611 7.75 -16.95 23.71
N SER A 612 6.54 -17.24 23.23
CA SER A 612 5.52 -16.23 22.94
C SER A 612 4.64 -15.88 24.14
N SER A 613 4.98 -16.32 25.35
CA SER A 613 4.10 -16.19 26.54
C SER A 613 4.11 -14.78 27.14
N SER A 614 5.28 -14.14 27.17
CA SER A 614 5.45 -12.72 27.52
C SER A 614 6.72 -12.16 26.87
N PHE A 615 6.76 -10.86 26.59
CA PHE A 615 7.94 -10.21 25.98
C PHE A 615 9.17 -10.22 26.89
N MET A 616 8.96 -10.06 28.19
CA MET A 616 10.00 -10.06 29.21
C MET A 616 9.63 -10.98 30.38
N SER A 617 10.64 -11.48 31.09
CA SER A 617 10.50 -12.24 32.33
C SER A 617 11.56 -11.83 33.36
N TYR A 618 11.29 -12.20 34.61
CA TYR A 618 12.21 -12.06 35.74
C TYR A 618 11.94 -13.22 36.71
N SER A 619 12.95 -13.59 37.52
CA SER A 619 12.74 -14.57 38.59
C SER A 619 12.20 -13.90 39.84
N LYS A 620 11.36 -14.60 40.61
CA LYS A 620 10.92 -14.14 41.93
C LYS A 620 12.11 -13.89 42.88
N SER A 621 13.21 -14.62 42.71
CA SER A 621 14.45 -14.44 43.48
C SER A 621 15.20 -13.13 43.20
N ASP A 622 14.81 -12.42 42.15
CA ASP A 622 15.47 -11.19 41.70
C ASP A 622 14.73 -9.93 42.16
N ILE A 623 13.58 -10.09 42.82
CA ILE A 623 12.81 -9.00 43.41
C ILE A 623 13.47 -8.59 44.73
N LEU A 624 13.88 -7.33 44.81
CA LEU A 624 14.49 -6.74 46.01
C LEU A 624 13.47 -6.04 46.90
N GLY A 625 12.38 -5.55 46.31
CA GLY A 625 11.32 -4.84 47.03
C GLY A 625 10.21 -4.37 46.10
N GLU A 626 9.24 -3.67 46.65
CA GLU A 626 8.11 -3.09 45.92
C GLU A 626 7.95 -1.60 46.25
N ILE A 627 7.69 -0.78 45.25
CA ILE A 627 7.40 0.65 45.38
C ILE A 627 5.93 0.86 45.07
N SER A 628 5.16 1.35 46.05
CA SER A 628 3.75 1.73 45.86
C SER A 628 3.65 3.23 45.56
N ILE A 629 3.11 3.62 44.40
CA ILE A 629 3.04 5.02 43.96
C ILE A 629 1.99 5.80 44.76
N GLU A 630 2.39 6.94 45.35
CA GLU A 630 1.52 7.79 46.18
C GLU A 630 1.23 9.16 45.54
N GLU A 631 2.19 9.71 44.83
CA GLU A 631 2.14 11.03 44.17
C GLU A 631 2.80 10.92 42.80
N ILE A 632 2.24 11.60 41.80
CA ILE A 632 2.66 11.53 40.41
C ILE A 632 2.90 12.95 39.91
N GLY A 633 3.96 13.13 39.14
CA GLY A 633 4.19 14.32 38.32
C GLY A 633 4.29 13.91 36.85
N ASP A 634 4.59 14.88 36.00
CA ASP A 634 4.66 14.69 34.55
C ASP A 634 5.62 13.55 34.17
N TYR A 635 6.88 13.65 34.62
CA TYR A 635 7.99 12.75 34.27
C TYR A 635 8.43 11.82 35.40
N ILE A 636 8.02 12.09 36.64
CA ILE A 636 8.52 11.40 37.84
C ILE A 636 7.37 11.05 38.77
N SER A 637 7.54 9.99 39.55
CA SER A 637 6.57 9.57 40.56
C SER A 637 7.27 9.30 41.88
N ARG A 638 6.59 9.64 42.97
CA ARG A 638 7.00 9.30 44.33
C ARG A 638 6.20 8.09 44.79
N GLY A 639 6.89 7.12 45.37
CA GLY A 639 6.28 5.99 46.04
C GLY A 639 6.99 5.60 47.33
N ILE A 640 6.38 4.66 48.04
CA ILE A 640 6.90 4.10 49.28
C ILE A 640 7.50 2.73 48.99
N LEU A 641 8.78 2.57 49.33
CA LEU A 641 9.51 1.32 49.22
C LEU A 641 9.20 0.39 50.38
N LYS A 642 8.79 -0.83 50.04
CA LYS A 642 8.61 -1.95 50.95
C LYS A 642 9.60 -3.04 50.56
N ALA A 643 10.62 -3.23 51.40
CA ALA A 643 11.63 -4.27 51.22
C ALA A 643 11.99 -4.89 52.59
N PRO A 644 12.35 -6.19 52.65
CA PRO A 644 12.95 -6.77 53.85
C PRO A 644 14.19 -6.00 54.27
N THR A 645 14.41 -5.82 55.59
CA THR A 645 15.51 -5.01 56.14
C THR A 645 16.87 -5.37 55.52
N LEU A 646 17.14 -6.66 55.35
CA LEU A 646 18.40 -7.15 54.76
C LEU A 646 18.57 -6.78 53.28
N LEU A 647 17.49 -6.69 52.50
CA LEU A 647 17.55 -6.35 51.07
C LEU A 647 17.53 -4.85 50.83
N ARG A 648 16.97 -4.09 51.77
CA ARG A 648 16.79 -2.65 51.68
C ARG A 648 18.12 -1.91 51.50
N ASP A 649 19.16 -2.35 52.22
CA ASP A 649 20.50 -1.75 52.16
C ASP A 649 21.20 -1.99 50.80
N TYR A 650 20.67 -2.90 49.97
CA TYR A 650 21.18 -3.18 48.62
C TYR A 650 20.46 -2.42 47.51
N ILE A 651 19.34 -1.74 47.80
CA ILE A 651 18.60 -0.98 46.80
C ILE A 651 19.26 0.40 46.65
N GLN A 652 19.68 0.73 45.43
CA GLN A 652 20.41 1.97 45.12
C GLN A 652 19.72 2.77 44.02
N GLU A 653 20.09 4.04 43.89
CA GLU A 653 19.74 4.87 42.73
C GLU A 653 20.27 4.21 41.44
N GLY A 654 19.52 4.34 40.35
CA GLY A 654 19.78 3.67 39.06
C GLY A 654 19.21 2.26 38.93
N TYR A 655 18.70 1.65 40.01
CA TYR A 655 18.12 0.30 39.92
C TYR A 655 16.82 0.30 39.11
N THR A 656 16.65 -0.72 38.27
CA THR A 656 15.47 -0.86 37.41
C THR A 656 14.22 -1.14 38.24
N VAL A 657 13.16 -0.39 37.93
CA VAL A 657 11.81 -0.63 38.43
C VAL A 657 10.93 -1.15 37.30
N PHE A 658 10.06 -2.11 37.61
CA PHE A 658 9.22 -2.76 36.61
C PHE A 658 7.79 -2.92 37.14
N ILE A 659 6.78 -2.55 36.35
CA ILE A 659 5.39 -2.59 36.80
C ILE A 659 4.95 -4.00 37.19
N LYS A 660 4.37 -4.13 38.38
CA LYS A 660 3.76 -5.37 38.89
C LYS A 660 2.36 -5.49 38.27
N LYS A 661 2.24 -6.34 37.24
CA LYS A 661 0.94 -6.66 36.63
C LYS A 661 0.14 -7.64 37.47
#